data_AF-A0A8S0PMS1-F1
#
_entry.id   AF-A0A8S0PMS1-F1
#
_cell.length_a   1.000
_cell.length_b   1.000
_cell.length_c   1.000
_cell.angle_alpha   90.00
_cell.angle_beta   90.00
_cell.angle_gamma   90.00
#
_symmetry.space_group_name_H-M   'P 1'
#
loop_
_entity.id
_entity.type
_entity.pdbx_description
1 polymer ?
#
loop_
_entity_poly.entity_id
_entity_poly.type
_entity_poly.pdbx_seq_one_letter_code
_entity_poly.pdbx_strand_id
1 'polypeptide(L)'
;MGRIWIPSRQLIFSLYLFFDLSLNTSTAHMAMAQNQTVPINVDVGVVLNMDNSFGKMGLSCISMALLDLYASNSHYRTRLVLHTRNSKGNDIVGAAAAALDLLKNVEVKAIIGPPYSIQANFLIDLGDKAQVPIISFSATSPSLSSIQSPYFVRVAQKDSSQVNAISAIVQAFGWREVVPIYVDNEFGEGIIPFLTDALGNVNVRVPYRSVIPSMATDDQIVAELYKLMTMQTRVFIVHMLSPLGSRMFTKAKQLGMMSQDYAWIITDGITNEINLMDTSVIESMLGVIGVKPYIPKTKELQEFNTRWQLSNLSFIPELNIFGIWAYDSATALAMATEKARLTNDKFQMFNVPRNATDLERFGISKDGPELLQALSNTTFKGLAGNFQLLDGQLQSSPYEIVNLVGHGARVVGYWTKETGIVKELNSSNTKAYSTSKNNFGSIIWPGDTTSPPKGWTIPTNGKKLRIGVPVKDGYTEFLQVSWNSASNSAEVKGYCIDVFDAVMAKLPYGIPYEYIPFATPDHKSAGSYNDLVYQVYLGNYDAAVGDVTIIANRSQYVDFTLPYTESGVSMIVPIKDNKGKNAWAFLKPLSWELWLTTFCSFVFIGFLIWLLEHRINEDFRGPPSHQVGMIFWFAFSTMVFAHKEKIISNLARFVLIIWFLVVLVLTQSYTASLTSMLTVQQLQPTITDINQLLKNKEYVGYLQGSFVYDLLKRMNFDESRLLQYKSLEDCDELFSKGSGNGGIAAAFDEMPYTKLFLAKYCSKYTMVEPTYKTDGFAFVCNPSFSL
;
A
#
# COMPACT_ATOMS: atom_id res chain seq x y z
N MET A 1 -8.23 -31.34 69.42
CA MET A 1 -7.24 -31.30 68.32
C MET A 1 -7.30 -29.90 67.73
N GLY A 2 -6.19 -29.16 67.72
CA GLY A 2 -6.07 -27.83 67.09
C GLY A 2 -6.45 -26.62 67.95
N ARG A 3 -5.48 -26.11 68.73
CA ARG A 3 -5.50 -24.74 69.30
C ARG A 3 -5.10 -23.75 68.22
N ILE A 4 -5.81 -22.63 68.07
CA ILE A 4 -5.31 -21.43 67.38
C ILE A 4 -5.53 -20.21 68.28
N TRP A 5 -4.45 -19.46 68.40
CA TRP A 5 -4.24 -18.23 69.17
C TRP A 5 -4.60 -17.01 68.30
N ILE A 6 -5.38 -16.06 68.82
CA ILE A 6 -5.37 -14.64 68.41
C ILE A 6 -5.62 -13.79 69.68
N PRO A 7 -4.75 -12.84 70.05
CA PRO A 7 -5.04 -11.86 71.09
C PRO A 7 -5.56 -10.54 70.50
N SER A 8 -6.71 -10.11 71.02
CA SER A 8 -7.03 -8.76 71.50
C SER A 8 -6.41 -7.53 70.81
N ARG A 9 -7.26 -6.77 70.11
CA ARG A 9 -7.41 -5.30 70.25
C ARG A 9 -8.65 -4.79 69.50
N GLN A 10 -9.76 -4.65 70.23
CA GLN A 10 -10.87 -3.76 69.89
C GLN A 10 -11.02 -2.74 71.03
N LEU A 11 -11.67 -1.62 70.70
CA LEU A 11 -12.06 -0.48 71.54
C LEU A 11 -11.03 0.63 71.73
N ILE A 12 -10.81 1.44 70.68
CA ILE A 12 -10.84 2.92 70.73
C ILE A 12 -11.29 3.41 69.34
N PHE A 13 -12.10 4.49 69.30
CA PHE A 13 -12.63 5.23 68.13
C PHE A 13 -14.11 5.03 67.80
N SER A 14 -14.98 5.26 68.79
CA SER A 14 -16.36 5.72 68.54
C SER A 14 -16.91 6.49 69.74
N LEU A 15 -16.31 7.62 70.13
CA LEU A 15 -16.90 8.60 71.06
C LEU A 15 -15.97 9.81 71.23
N TYR A 16 -15.92 10.70 70.23
CA TYR A 16 -15.42 12.09 70.39
C TYR A 16 -16.09 13.00 69.34
N LEU A 17 -17.43 12.99 69.39
CA LEU A 17 -18.30 14.03 68.86
C LEU A 17 -19.06 14.52 70.08
N PHE A 18 -19.12 15.85 70.27
CA PHE A 18 -19.75 16.60 71.38
C PHE A 18 -18.92 16.79 72.65
N PHE A 19 -17.97 17.74 72.62
CA PHE A 19 -17.80 18.84 73.59
C PHE A 19 -16.41 19.47 73.37
N ASP A 20 -16.34 20.58 72.63
CA ASP A 20 -15.30 21.60 72.83
C ASP A 20 -15.79 22.89 72.14
N LEU A 21 -16.75 23.51 72.82
CA LEU A 21 -17.12 24.90 72.64
C LEU A 21 -16.53 25.64 73.85
N SER A 22 -15.89 26.78 73.58
CA SER A 22 -15.50 27.86 74.50
C SER A 22 -14.13 27.79 75.20
N LEU A 23 -13.41 28.92 75.08
CA LEU A 23 -12.25 29.39 75.84
C LEU A 23 -10.86 28.84 75.45
N ASN A 24 -10.24 29.49 74.45
CA ASN A 24 -8.96 30.15 74.69
C ASN A 24 -8.68 31.23 73.64
N THR A 25 -9.02 32.46 74.03
CA THR A 25 -8.56 33.72 73.46
C THR A 25 -7.09 33.95 73.75
N SER A 26 -6.43 34.69 72.85
CA SER A 26 -5.09 35.30 72.91
C SER A 26 -3.95 34.49 72.30
N THR A 27 -3.60 34.82 71.06
CA THR A 27 -2.21 35.04 70.62
C THR A 27 -2.17 35.88 69.34
N ALA A 28 -1.53 37.05 69.48
CA ALA A 28 -0.89 37.87 68.46
C ALA A 28 -1.68 38.27 67.19
N HIS A 29 -2.43 39.38 67.31
CA HIS A 29 -2.51 40.33 66.19
C HIS A 29 -1.12 40.93 65.93
N MET A 30 -0.35 40.34 65.02
CA MET A 30 0.57 41.12 64.21
C MET A 30 -0.25 41.71 63.08
N ALA A 31 -0.63 42.99 63.22
CA ALA A 31 -1.08 43.81 62.12
C ALA A 31 0.06 43.92 61.10
N MET A 32 0.11 43.00 60.13
CA MET A 32 0.75 43.30 58.86
C MET A 32 -0.19 44.26 58.14
N ALA A 33 0.20 45.53 58.11
CA ALA A 33 -0.44 46.55 57.30
C ALA A 33 -0.54 46.04 55.84
N GLN A 34 -1.73 45.60 55.44
CA GLN A 34 -2.05 45.50 54.02
C GLN A 34 -2.11 46.94 53.50
N ASN A 35 -1.08 47.34 52.78
CA ASN A 35 -1.23 48.42 51.81
C ASN A 35 -2.36 47.99 50.86
N GLN A 36 -3.59 48.46 51.10
CA GLN A 36 -4.68 48.42 50.14
C GLN A 36 -4.29 49.34 48.99
N THR A 37 -3.45 48.81 48.09
CA THR A 37 -3.26 49.38 46.78
C THR A 37 -4.53 49.10 46.00
N VAL A 38 -5.21 50.18 45.59
CA VAL A 38 -6.41 50.07 44.75
C VAL A 38 -6.05 49.26 43.49
N PRO A 39 -6.78 48.18 43.18
CA PRO A 39 -6.47 47.38 42.01
C PRO A 39 -6.62 48.20 40.73
N ILE A 40 -5.65 48.06 39.83
CA ILE A 40 -5.65 48.74 38.53
C ILE A 40 -6.48 47.89 37.57
N ASN A 41 -7.62 48.41 37.14
CA ASN A 41 -8.49 47.73 36.20
C ASN A 41 -7.93 47.85 34.76
N VAL A 42 -7.97 46.76 34.01
CA VAL A 42 -7.55 46.70 32.60
C VAL A 42 -8.73 46.20 31.78
N ASP A 43 -9.25 47.05 30.90
CA ASP A 43 -10.43 46.73 30.07
C ASP A 43 -10.04 45.78 28.93
N VAL A 44 -10.69 44.60 28.89
CA VAL A 44 -10.45 43.55 27.89
C VAL A 44 -11.76 43.23 27.18
N GLY A 45 -11.73 43.23 25.86
CA GLY A 45 -12.87 42.85 25.03
C GLY A 45 -13.00 41.33 24.93
N VAL A 46 -14.24 40.84 24.90
CA VAL A 46 -14.52 39.43 24.60
C VAL A 46 -15.54 39.36 23.47
N VAL A 47 -15.15 38.83 22.32
CA VAL A 47 -16.02 38.68 21.13
C VAL A 47 -16.29 37.21 20.90
N LEU A 48 -17.49 36.75 21.26
CA LEU A 48 -17.91 35.35 21.14
C LEU A 48 -19.32 35.25 20.56
N ASN A 49 -19.69 34.09 20.00
CA ASN A 49 -21.06 33.81 19.61
C ASN A 49 -21.83 33.30 20.83
N MET A 50 -22.58 34.18 21.48
CA MET A 50 -23.32 33.83 22.71
C MET A 50 -24.64 33.10 22.44
N ASP A 51 -25.02 32.93 21.16
CA ASP A 51 -26.25 32.23 20.77
C ASP A 51 -26.06 30.71 20.79
N ASN A 52 -24.81 30.23 20.70
CA ASN A 52 -24.48 28.80 20.76
C ASN A 52 -23.82 28.39 22.09
N SER A 53 -23.79 27.08 22.35
CA SER A 53 -23.15 26.51 23.54
C SER A 53 -21.64 26.75 23.56
N PHE A 54 -21.00 26.81 22.40
CA PHE A 54 -19.55 27.00 22.26
C PHE A 54 -19.07 28.34 22.83
N GLY A 55 -19.70 29.46 22.46
CA GLY A 55 -19.31 30.77 22.98
C GLY A 55 -19.63 30.93 24.48
N LYS A 56 -20.74 30.35 24.95
CA LYS A 56 -21.06 30.29 26.38
C LYS A 56 -20.01 29.52 27.17
N MET A 57 -19.57 28.38 26.65
CA MET A 57 -18.49 27.58 27.25
C MET A 57 -17.19 28.39 27.33
N GLY A 58 -16.78 29.02 26.23
CA GLY A 58 -15.58 29.87 26.20
C GLY A 58 -15.62 30.98 27.25
N LEU A 59 -16.72 31.72 27.35
CA LEU A 59 -16.88 32.79 28.34
C LEU A 59 -16.81 32.29 29.79
N SER A 60 -17.45 31.15 30.08
CA SER A 60 -17.39 30.52 31.40
C SER A 60 -15.97 30.08 31.75
N CYS A 61 -15.25 29.47 30.81
CA CYS A 61 -13.85 29.05 31.01
C CYS A 61 -12.92 30.26 31.25
N ILE A 62 -13.08 31.33 30.48
CA ILE A 62 -12.36 32.61 30.68
C ILE A 62 -12.64 33.16 32.08
N SER A 63 -13.90 33.18 32.51
CA SER A 63 -14.29 33.71 33.82
C SER A 63 -13.71 32.88 34.97
N MET A 64 -13.77 31.55 34.86
CA MET A 64 -13.18 30.63 35.84
C MET A 64 -11.67 30.79 35.93
N ALA A 65 -10.97 30.95 34.81
CA ALA A 65 -9.52 31.19 34.78
C ALA A 65 -9.11 32.43 35.56
N LEU A 66 -9.82 33.54 35.39
CA LEU A 66 -9.53 34.77 36.12
C LEU A 66 -9.80 34.62 37.62
N LEU A 67 -10.90 33.96 37.99
CA LEU A 67 -11.20 33.67 39.40
C LEU A 67 -10.11 32.84 40.06
N ASP A 68 -9.68 31.75 39.40
CA ASP A 68 -8.66 30.84 39.92
C ASP A 68 -7.29 31.53 40.01
N LEU A 69 -6.92 32.30 38.99
CA LEU A 69 -5.64 33.02 38.96
C LEU A 69 -5.57 34.08 40.06
N TYR A 70 -6.60 34.92 40.22
CA TYR A 70 -6.60 35.99 41.22
C TYR A 70 -6.81 35.49 42.65
N ALA A 71 -7.50 34.36 42.84
CA ALA A 71 -7.55 33.69 44.14
C ALA A 71 -6.17 33.18 44.56
N SER A 72 -5.42 32.60 43.61
CA SER A 72 -4.06 32.10 43.85
C SER A 72 -3.01 33.21 43.94
N ASN A 73 -3.25 34.36 43.31
CA ASN A 73 -2.32 35.50 43.22
C ASN A 73 -2.96 36.79 43.75
N SER A 74 -3.34 36.78 45.03
CA SER A 74 -3.97 37.94 45.68
C SER A 74 -3.10 39.22 45.64
N HIS A 75 -1.79 39.07 45.49
CA HIS A 75 -0.80 40.16 45.42
C HIS A 75 -0.73 40.88 44.05
N TYR A 76 -1.37 40.36 42.99
CA TYR A 76 -1.39 41.03 41.69
C TYR A 76 -2.10 42.37 41.80
N ARG A 77 -1.50 43.42 41.22
CA ARG A 77 -2.07 44.77 41.24
C ARG A 77 -3.13 44.98 40.17
N THR A 78 -3.03 44.25 39.06
CA THR A 78 -3.95 44.38 37.93
C THR A 78 -5.17 43.47 38.05
N ARG A 79 -6.32 43.92 37.52
CA ARG A 79 -7.56 43.12 37.40
C ARG A 79 -8.15 43.31 36.00
N LEU A 80 -8.31 42.21 35.26
CA LEU A 80 -8.99 42.25 33.96
C LEU A 80 -10.49 42.48 34.14
N VAL A 81 -11.03 43.45 33.41
CA VAL A 81 -12.47 43.73 33.33
C VAL A 81 -12.96 43.31 31.95
N LEU A 82 -13.84 42.30 31.92
CA LEU A 82 -14.31 41.72 30.67
C LEU A 82 -15.50 42.50 30.10
N HIS A 83 -15.36 42.96 28.86
CA HIS A 83 -16.41 43.61 28.07
C HIS A 83 -16.88 42.68 26.97
N THR A 84 -17.90 41.89 27.25
CA THR A 84 -18.42 40.90 26.29
C THR A 84 -19.30 41.56 25.24
N ARG A 85 -19.15 41.13 23.98
CA ARG A 85 -20.03 41.44 22.87
C ARG A 85 -20.41 40.16 22.13
N ASN A 86 -21.69 40.05 21.77
CA ASN A 86 -22.19 38.93 20.99
C ASN A 86 -21.95 39.19 19.50
N SER A 87 -21.19 38.30 18.86
CA SER A 87 -20.96 38.32 17.41
C SER A 87 -22.20 37.94 16.59
N LYS A 88 -23.25 37.35 17.19
CA LYS A 88 -24.53 36.97 16.56
C LYS A 88 -24.35 36.18 15.26
N GLY A 89 -24.10 34.88 15.40
CA GLY A 89 -23.89 33.97 14.27
C GLY A 89 -22.42 33.70 13.97
N ASN A 90 -22.18 33.09 12.80
CA ASN A 90 -20.85 32.63 12.38
C ASN A 90 -20.24 33.51 11.28
N ASP A 91 -20.89 34.63 10.96
CA ASP A 91 -20.46 35.55 9.91
C ASP A 91 -19.47 36.61 10.44
N ILE A 92 -18.84 37.33 9.53
CA ILE A 92 -17.83 38.35 9.86
C ILE A 92 -18.50 39.62 10.41
N VAL A 93 -19.69 39.95 9.90
CA VAL A 93 -20.31 41.27 10.10
C VAL A 93 -20.56 41.57 11.57
N GLY A 94 -21.17 40.62 12.29
CA GLY A 94 -21.47 40.83 13.71
C GLY A 94 -20.21 40.83 14.59
N ALA A 95 -19.22 39.99 14.28
CA ALA A 95 -17.93 39.99 14.98
C ALA A 95 -17.14 41.29 14.75
N ALA A 96 -17.13 41.81 13.52
CA ALA A 96 -16.50 43.07 13.17
C ALA A 96 -17.16 44.25 13.87
N ALA A 97 -18.50 44.32 13.88
CA ALA A 97 -19.23 45.36 14.60
C ALA A 97 -18.97 45.33 16.11
N ALA A 98 -18.93 44.13 16.69
CA ALA A 98 -18.60 43.91 18.10
C ALA A 98 -17.17 44.38 18.44
N ALA A 99 -16.18 44.01 17.64
CA ALA A 99 -14.80 44.45 17.84
C ALA A 99 -14.65 45.97 17.66
N LEU A 100 -15.31 46.54 16.67
CA LEU A 100 -15.28 47.98 16.42
C LEU A 100 -15.89 48.79 17.57
N ASP A 101 -16.99 48.32 18.16
CA ASP A 101 -17.57 48.91 19.37
C ASP A 101 -16.58 48.90 20.54
N LEU A 102 -15.89 47.77 20.76
CA LEU A 102 -14.90 47.62 21.82
C LEU A 102 -13.69 48.54 21.62
N LEU A 103 -13.20 48.68 20.39
CA LEU A 103 -12.05 49.54 20.08
C LEU A 103 -12.40 51.03 20.14
N LYS A 104 -13.61 51.40 19.69
CA LYS A 104 -14.03 52.80 19.57
C LYS A 104 -14.63 53.37 20.85
N ASN A 105 -15.51 52.62 21.51
CA ASN A 105 -16.32 53.12 22.61
C ASN A 105 -15.77 52.71 23.99
N VAL A 106 -15.05 51.59 24.07
CA VAL A 106 -14.50 51.06 25.33
C VAL A 106 -12.99 51.28 25.44
N GLU A 107 -12.27 51.36 24.30
CA GLU A 107 -10.79 51.49 24.25
C GLU A 107 -10.07 50.32 24.94
N VAL A 108 -10.52 49.09 24.67
CA VAL A 108 -9.97 47.86 25.27
C VAL A 108 -8.49 47.64 24.94
N LYS A 109 -7.74 47.07 25.89
CA LYS A 109 -6.29 46.82 25.78
C LYS A 109 -5.94 45.53 25.05
N ALA A 110 -6.86 44.57 25.03
CA ALA A 110 -6.77 43.33 24.27
C ALA A 110 -8.19 42.83 23.96
N ILE A 111 -8.31 41.97 22.95
CA ILE A 111 -9.57 41.28 22.62
C ILE A 111 -9.33 39.77 22.66
N ILE A 112 -10.13 39.04 23.43
CA ILE A 112 -10.20 37.57 23.40
C ILE A 112 -11.33 37.16 22.44
N GLY A 113 -11.02 36.30 21.49
CA GLY A 113 -11.86 35.98 20.33
C GLY A 113 -11.31 36.61 19.05
N PRO A 114 -11.96 36.38 17.90
CA PRO A 114 -13.25 35.71 17.73
C PRO A 114 -13.11 34.17 17.67
N PRO A 115 -14.25 33.43 17.73
CA PRO A 115 -14.22 31.97 17.79
C PRO A 115 -13.93 31.28 16.44
N TYR A 116 -14.26 31.90 15.32
CA TYR A 116 -14.12 31.28 13.99
C TYR A 116 -12.98 31.88 13.17
N SER A 117 -12.26 31.05 12.39
CA SER A 117 -11.14 31.52 11.56
C SER A 117 -11.54 32.60 10.55
N ILE A 118 -12.73 32.50 9.95
CA ILE A 118 -13.24 33.52 9.02
C ILE A 118 -13.42 34.89 9.69
N GLN A 119 -13.85 34.92 10.96
CA GLN A 119 -13.96 36.15 11.75
C GLN A 119 -12.58 36.67 12.15
N ALA A 120 -11.68 35.78 12.55
CA ALA A 120 -10.32 36.14 12.97
C ALA A 120 -9.56 36.81 11.83
N ASN A 121 -9.70 36.31 10.59
CA ASN A 121 -9.06 36.89 9.40
C ASN A 121 -9.28 38.42 9.32
N PHE A 122 -10.53 38.87 9.49
CA PHE A 122 -10.86 40.30 9.47
C PHE A 122 -10.46 41.05 10.75
N LEU A 123 -10.62 40.43 11.93
CA LEU A 123 -10.34 41.10 13.21
C LEU A 123 -8.85 41.35 13.41
N ILE A 124 -7.98 40.59 12.76
CA ILE A 124 -6.52 40.80 12.78
C ILE A 124 -6.17 42.17 12.21
N ASP A 125 -6.75 42.57 11.07
CA ASP A 125 -6.50 43.88 10.47
C ASP A 125 -6.96 45.04 11.38
N LEU A 126 -8.08 44.85 12.09
CA LEU A 126 -8.55 45.81 13.09
C LEU A 126 -7.57 45.92 14.27
N GLY A 127 -7.06 44.77 14.73
CA GLY A 127 -6.05 44.68 15.78
C GLY A 127 -4.76 45.39 15.40
N ASP A 128 -4.25 45.15 14.18
CA ASP A 128 -3.05 45.82 13.65
C ASP A 128 -3.22 47.33 13.58
N LYS A 129 -4.36 47.79 13.06
CA LYS A 129 -4.65 49.22 12.93
C LYS A 129 -4.81 49.90 14.29
N ALA A 130 -5.41 49.23 15.26
CA ALA A 130 -5.57 49.73 16.63
C ALA A 130 -4.32 49.51 17.51
N GLN A 131 -3.36 48.70 17.06
CA GLN A 131 -2.29 48.15 17.87
C GLN A 131 -2.81 47.43 19.12
N VAL A 132 -3.88 46.65 18.99
CA VAL A 132 -4.52 45.90 20.08
C VAL A 132 -4.36 44.40 19.82
N PRO A 133 -3.76 43.63 20.76
CA PRO A 133 -3.63 42.19 20.61
C PRO A 133 -4.99 41.48 20.49
N ILE A 134 -5.14 40.67 19.45
CA ILE A 134 -6.28 39.79 19.18
C ILE A 134 -5.88 38.36 19.53
N ILE A 135 -6.50 37.80 20.57
CA ILE A 135 -6.13 36.51 21.15
C ILE A 135 -7.24 35.50 20.84
N SER A 136 -7.00 34.59 19.90
CA SER A 136 -7.98 33.55 19.57
C SER A 136 -7.56 32.19 20.13
N PHE A 137 -8.49 31.56 20.86
CA PHE A 137 -8.32 30.21 21.41
C PHE A 137 -8.95 29.12 20.53
N SER A 138 -9.58 29.46 19.40
CA SER A 138 -10.26 28.49 18.54
C SER A 138 -10.17 28.74 17.04
N ALA A 139 -9.55 29.84 16.59
CA ALA A 139 -9.23 30.03 15.18
C ALA A 139 -7.97 29.22 14.79
N THR A 140 -8.18 28.04 14.21
CA THR A 140 -7.13 27.05 13.92
C THR A 140 -6.55 27.14 12.50
N SER A 141 -7.23 27.84 11.58
CA SER A 141 -6.83 27.88 10.17
C SER A 141 -5.39 28.38 9.97
N PRO A 142 -4.55 27.65 9.21
CA PRO A 142 -3.16 28.03 8.95
C PRO A 142 -3.00 29.32 8.14
N SER A 143 -3.99 29.66 7.30
CA SER A 143 -3.98 30.86 6.44
C SER A 143 -3.86 32.16 7.23
N LEU A 144 -4.38 32.19 8.46
CA LEU A 144 -4.28 33.33 9.37
C LEU A 144 -2.83 33.65 9.74
N SER A 145 -1.92 32.67 9.71
CA SER A 145 -0.49 32.91 9.94
C SER A 145 0.18 33.63 8.76
N SER A 146 -0.41 33.57 7.56
CA SER A 146 0.11 34.25 6.37
C SER A 146 -0.12 35.77 6.40
N ILE A 147 -0.98 36.27 7.29
CA ILE A 147 -1.22 37.70 7.49
C ILE A 147 0.02 38.39 8.11
N GLN A 148 0.86 37.63 8.83
CA GLN A 148 2.10 38.12 9.46
C GLN A 148 1.90 39.31 10.43
N SER A 149 0.69 39.44 10.97
CA SER A 149 0.37 40.42 12.00
C SER A 149 1.07 40.08 13.33
N PRO A 150 1.84 41.00 13.93
CA PRO A 150 2.37 40.80 15.27
C PRO A 150 1.28 40.88 16.35
N TYR A 151 0.15 41.53 16.08
CA TYR A 151 -0.95 41.70 17.04
C TYR A 151 -1.92 40.50 17.07
N PHE A 152 -1.69 39.46 16.28
CA PHE A 152 -2.47 38.23 16.37
C PHE A 152 -1.76 37.19 17.24
N VAL A 153 -2.43 36.74 18.30
CA VAL A 153 -1.95 35.66 19.17
C VAL A 153 -2.90 34.47 19.08
N ARG A 154 -2.37 33.34 18.62
CA ARG A 154 -3.13 32.09 18.49
C ARG A 154 -2.80 31.17 19.66
N VAL A 155 -3.77 30.97 20.55
CA VAL A 155 -3.68 29.99 21.64
C VAL A 155 -4.27 28.64 21.24
N ALA A 156 -4.93 28.55 20.08
CA ALA A 156 -5.29 27.28 19.46
C ALA A 156 -4.11 26.62 18.73
N GLN A 157 -4.09 25.29 18.67
CA GLN A 157 -3.16 24.58 17.79
C GLN A 157 -3.58 24.73 16.33
N LYS A 158 -2.62 25.00 15.43
CA LYS A 158 -2.90 25.19 14.00
C LYS A 158 -3.29 23.86 13.33
N ASP A 159 -4.20 23.92 12.35
CA ASP A 159 -4.63 22.71 11.64
C ASP A 159 -3.48 22.07 10.84
N SER A 160 -2.51 22.86 10.35
CA SER A 160 -1.34 22.33 9.64
C SER A 160 -0.39 21.52 10.52
N SER A 161 -0.58 21.48 11.84
CA SER A 161 0.20 20.60 12.72
C SER A 161 -0.27 19.15 12.66
N GLN A 162 -1.52 18.90 12.24
CA GLN A 162 -2.09 17.53 12.19
C GLN A 162 -1.81 16.80 10.88
N VAL A 163 -1.48 17.51 9.80
CA VAL A 163 -1.35 16.93 8.45
C VAL A 163 -0.27 15.87 8.36
N ASN A 164 0.80 16.00 9.15
CA ASN A 164 1.87 14.99 9.21
C ASN A 164 1.43 13.72 9.96
N ALA A 165 0.56 13.85 10.96
CA ALA A 165 -0.04 12.69 11.62
C ALA A 165 -0.98 11.95 10.65
N ILE A 166 -1.79 12.68 9.89
CA ILE A 166 -2.69 12.13 8.87
C ILE A 166 -1.88 11.45 7.74
N SER A 167 -0.86 12.13 7.21
CA SER A 167 0.05 11.58 6.20
C SER A 167 0.75 10.29 6.69
N ALA A 168 1.19 10.25 7.95
CA ALA A 168 1.76 9.07 8.56
C ALA A 168 0.76 7.90 8.66
N ILE A 169 -0.52 8.17 8.96
CA ILE A 169 -1.59 7.15 8.94
C ILE A 169 -1.75 6.60 7.52
N VAL A 170 -1.85 7.47 6.52
CA VAL A 170 -2.02 7.05 5.11
C VAL A 170 -0.82 6.21 4.64
N GLN A 171 0.39 6.64 4.97
CA GLN A 171 1.62 5.91 4.67
C GLN A 171 1.67 4.55 5.34
N ALA A 172 1.23 4.44 6.60
CA ALA A 172 1.24 3.19 7.36
C ALA A 172 0.41 2.07 6.72
N PHE A 173 -0.71 2.43 6.08
CA PHE A 173 -1.60 1.48 5.41
C PHE A 173 -1.30 1.32 3.92
N GLY A 174 -0.31 2.04 3.39
CA GLY A 174 0.15 1.89 2.00
C GLY A 174 -0.82 2.43 0.95
N TRP A 175 -1.78 3.27 1.33
CA TRP A 175 -2.71 3.88 0.38
C TRP A 175 -1.98 4.91 -0.48
N ARG A 176 -2.22 4.89 -1.80
CA ARG A 176 -1.55 5.75 -2.79
C ARG A 176 -2.41 6.89 -3.31
N GLU A 177 -3.72 6.82 -3.10
CA GLU A 177 -4.67 7.86 -3.49
C GLU A 177 -5.62 8.16 -2.34
N VAL A 178 -5.86 9.44 -2.10
CA VAL A 178 -6.76 9.91 -1.05
C VAL A 178 -7.54 11.12 -1.53
N VAL A 179 -8.82 11.20 -1.19
CA VAL A 179 -9.67 12.34 -1.52
C VAL A 179 -9.97 13.15 -0.25
N PRO A 180 -9.48 14.41 -0.13
CA PRO A 180 -9.92 15.31 0.91
C PRO A 180 -11.34 15.82 0.61
N ILE A 181 -12.16 15.85 1.66
CA ILE A 181 -13.51 16.40 1.70
C ILE A 181 -13.50 17.51 2.75
N TYR A 182 -13.74 18.75 2.33
CA TYR A 182 -13.65 19.89 3.23
C TYR A 182 -14.77 20.89 3.02
N VAL A 183 -15.00 21.71 4.06
CA VAL A 183 -16.01 22.77 4.01
C VAL A 183 -15.51 23.98 3.20
N ASP A 184 -16.41 24.58 2.43
CA ASP A 184 -16.14 25.77 1.59
C ASP A 184 -16.06 27.05 2.44
N ASN A 185 -14.95 27.25 3.16
CA ASN A 185 -14.63 28.48 3.89
C ASN A 185 -13.14 28.54 4.28
N GLU A 186 -12.74 29.66 4.90
CA GLU A 186 -11.38 29.93 5.42
C GLU A 186 -10.79 28.81 6.29
N PHE A 187 -11.62 28.08 7.04
CA PHE A 187 -11.18 26.95 7.86
C PHE A 187 -10.90 25.74 6.98
N GLY A 188 -11.86 25.34 6.14
CA GLY A 188 -11.74 24.15 5.32
C GLY A 188 -10.67 24.26 4.22
N GLU A 189 -10.58 25.41 3.55
CA GLU A 189 -9.60 25.66 2.48
C GLU A 189 -8.18 25.83 3.02
N GLY A 190 -8.02 26.42 4.21
CA GLY A 190 -6.72 26.78 4.78
C GLY A 190 -5.78 25.61 5.03
N ILE A 191 -6.31 24.40 5.27
CA ILE A 191 -5.48 23.19 5.49
C ILE A 191 -4.97 22.55 4.19
N ILE A 192 -5.65 22.77 3.06
CA ILE A 192 -5.49 21.96 1.85
C ILE A 192 -4.10 22.02 1.22
N PRO A 193 -3.42 23.19 1.15
CA PRO A 193 -2.04 23.24 0.67
C PRO A 193 -1.11 22.37 1.52
N PHE A 194 -1.17 22.53 2.85
CA PHE A 194 -0.34 21.78 3.79
C PHE A 194 -0.63 20.27 3.77
N LEU A 195 -1.90 19.89 3.60
CA LEU A 195 -2.30 18.50 3.48
C LEU A 195 -1.80 17.89 2.17
N THR A 196 -1.93 18.61 1.05
CA THR A 196 -1.47 18.13 -0.26
C THR A 196 0.05 17.96 -0.27
N ASP A 197 0.80 18.90 0.30
CA ASP A 197 2.26 18.81 0.41
C ASP A 197 2.69 17.62 1.28
N ALA A 198 2.04 17.44 2.43
CA ALA A 198 2.33 16.33 3.34
C ALA A 198 2.02 14.95 2.72
N LEU A 199 0.97 14.84 1.91
CA LEU A 199 0.64 13.62 1.15
C LEU A 199 1.60 13.41 -0.03
N GLY A 200 1.97 14.48 -0.74
CA GLY A 200 2.95 14.44 -1.83
C GLY A 200 4.31 13.95 -1.37
N ASN A 201 4.77 14.39 -0.19
CA ASN A 201 6.03 13.96 0.43
C ASN A 201 6.10 12.45 0.71
N VAL A 202 4.96 11.78 0.85
CA VAL A 202 4.89 10.31 1.04
C VAL A 202 4.46 9.56 -0.24
N ASN A 203 4.52 10.22 -1.40
CA ASN A 203 4.12 9.69 -2.70
C ASN A 203 2.65 9.25 -2.76
N VAL A 204 1.76 10.07 -2.18
CA VAL A 204 0.31 9.89 -2.23
C VAL A 204 -0.29 10.96 -3.14
N ARG A 205 -1.16 10.55 -4.06
CA ARG A 205 -1.86 11.41 -5.01
C ARG A 205 -3.22 11.84 -4.46
N VAL A 206 -3.64 13.02 -4.87
CA VAL A 206 -4.98 13.56 -4.58
C VAL A 206 -5.73 13.67 -5.91
N PRO A 207 -6.45 12.63 -6.36
CA PRO A 207 -7.07 12.60 -7.68
C PRO A 207 -8.27 13.54 -7.79
N TYR A 208 -8.87 13.91 -6.67
CA TYR A 208 -10.01 14.82 -6.60
C TYR A 208 -10.03 15.52 -5.24
N ARG A 209 -10.62 16.71 -5.19
CA ARG A 209 -10.85 17.49 -3.97
C ARG A 209 -12.34 17.78 -3.89
N SER A 210 -12.99 17.28 -2.84
CA SER A 210 -14.42 17.45 -2.65
C SER A 210 -14.69 18.63 -1.73
N VAL A 211 -15.52 19.56 -2.20
CA VAL A 211 -15.84 20.81 -1.50
C VAL A 211 -17.32 20.81 -1.16
N ILE A 212 -17.65 21.00 0.12
CA ILE A 212 -19.03 21.05 0.61
C ILE A 212 -19.33 22.46 1.14
N PRO A 213 -20.33 23.17 0.60
CA PRO A 213 -20.74 24.47 1.11
C PRO A 213 -21.09 24.42 2.62
N SER A 214 -20.70 25.46 3.37
CA SER A 214 -20.98 25.53 4.81
C SER A 214 -22.46 25.40 5.18
N MET A 215 -23.35 25.88 4.30
CA MET A 215 -24.81 25.81 4.43
C MET A 215 -25.44 24.78 3.47
N ALA A 216 -24.69 23.75 3.07
CA ALA A 216 -25.18 22.75 2.12
C ALA A 216 -26.47 22.05 2.58
N THR A 217 -27.40 21.83 1.65
CA THR A 217 -28.59 21.00 1.88
C THR A 217 -28.22 19.51 1.87
N ASP A 218 -29.08 18.66 2.41
CA ASP A 218 -28.86 17.21 2.41
C ASP A 218 -28.71 16.67 0.99
N ASP A 219 -29.46 17.20 0.01
CA ASP A 219 -29.39 16.80 -1.39
C ASP A 219 -28.05 17.16 -2.02
N GLN A 220 -27.48 18.32 -1.68
CA GLN A 220 -26.14 18.72 -2.15
C GLN A 220 -25.06 17.80 -1.59
N ILE A 221 -25.15 17.44 -0.31
CA ILE A 221 -24.22 16.48 0.33
C ILE A 221 -24.33 15.12 -0.35
N VAL A 222 -25.55 14.61 -0.56
CA VAL A 222 -25.80 13.32 -1.22
C VAL A 222 -25.28 13.31 -2.65
N ALA A 223 -25.52 14.38 -3.42
CA ALA A 223 -25.01 14.50 -4.79
C ALA A 223 -23.48 14.42 -4.86
N GLU A 224 -22.79 15.05 -3.91
CA GLU A 224 -21.33 14.99 -3.83
C GLU A 224 -20.83 13.60 -3.40
N LEU A 225 -21.47 12.98 -2.40
CA LEU A 225 -21.16 11.61 -1.98
C LEU A 225 -21.36 10.58 -3.10
N TYR A 226 -22.39 10.75 -3.95
CA TYR A 226 -22.58 9.90 -5.13
C TYR A 226 -21.41 10.01 -6.11
N LYS A 227 -20.87 11.21 -6.36
CA LYS A 227 -19.66 11.35 -7.20
C LYS A 227 -18.51 10.55 -6.61
N LEU A 228 -18.24 10.73 -5.31
CA LEU A 228 -17.17 10.01 -4.61
C LEU A 228 -17.36 8.49 -4.64
N MET A 229 -18.60 8.02 -4.51
CA MET A 229 -18.95 6.60 -4.62
C MET A 229 -18.62 6.03 -6.01
N THR A 230 -18.75 6.80 -7.08
CA THR A 230 -18.42 6.33 -8.45
C THR A 230 -16.93 6.32 -8.78
N MET A 231 -16.11 7.00 -7.97
CA MET A 231 -14.66 7.06 -8.15
C MET A 231 -13.98 5.73 -7.77
N GLN A 232 -12.71 5.58 -8.12
CA GLN A 232 -11.89 4.42 -7.73
C GLN A 232 -11.47 4.49 -6.26
N THR A 233 -11.06 5.66 -5.79
CA THR A 233 -10.54 5.87 -4.43
C THR A 233 -11.62 5.63 -3.37
N ARG A 234 -11.25 4.97 -2.27
CA ARG A 234 -12.13 4.67 -1.11
C ARG A 234 -11.56 5.20 0.21
N VAL A 235 -10.52 6.01 0.15
CA VAL A 235 -9.89 6.66 1.32
C VAL A 235 -10.25 8.14 1.30
N PHE A 236 -10.94 8.59 2.35
CA PHE A 236 -11.43 9.96 2.47
C PHE A 236 -10.88 10.64 3.72
N ILE A 237 -10.36 11.87 3.57
CA ILE A 237 -9.96 12.72 4.69
C ILE A 237 -11.00 13.83 4.84
N VAL A 238 -11.65 13.93 5.99
CA VAL A 238 -12.78 14.83 6.22
C VAL A 238 -12.35 15.97 7.14
N HIS A 239 -12.36 17.20 6.62
CA HIS A 239 -12.02 18.42 7.34
C HIS A 239 -13.17 19.44 7.32
N MET A 240 -14.01 19.37 8.35
CA MET A 240 -15.15 20.26 8.56
C MET A 240 -15.51 20.30 10.04
N LEU A 241 -16.47 21.15 10.42
CA LEU A 241 -16.99 21.21 11.78
C LEU A 241 -18.04 20.13 12.04
N SER A 242 -18.19 19.74 13.30
CA SER A 242 -19.10 18.69 13.76
C SER A 242 -20.51 18.75 13.12
N PRO A 243 -21.25 19.88 13.09
CA PRO A 243 -22.63 19.89 12.56
C PRO A 243 -22.76 19.44 11.10
N LEU A 244 -21.82 19.85 10.23
CA LEU A 244 -21.80 19.44 8.82
C LEU A 244 -21.29 18.00 8.69
N GLY A 245 -20.26 17.64 9.47
CA GLY A 245 -19.72 16.29 9.53
C GLY A 245 -20.77 15.26 9.92
N SER A 246 -21.57 15.53 10.96
CA SER A 246 -22.65 14.65 11.43
C SER A 246 -23.68 14.36 10.33
N ARG A 247 -24.10 15.41 9.61
CA ARG A 247 -25.02 15.27 8.48
C ARG A 247 -24.39 14.45 7.34
N MET A 248 -23.13 14.75 7.00
CA MET A 248 -22.41 14.03 5.94
C MET A 248 -22.25 12.54 6.25
N PHE A 249 -21.77 12.17 7.44
CA PHE A 249 -21.60 10.75 7.81
C PHE A 249 -22.92 10.00 7.92
N THR A 250 -23.99 10.66 8.36
CA THR A 250 -25.35 10.08 8.34
C THR A 250 -25.77 9.71 6.92
N LYS A 251 -25.53 10.60 5.95
CA LYS A 251 -25.80 10.32 4.52
C LYS A 251 -24.85 9.27 3.96
N ALA A 252 -23.56 9.30 4.28
CA ALA A 252 -22.59 8.31 3.85
C ALA A 252 -22.98 6.89 4.30
N LYS A 253 -23.47 6.73 5.53
CA LYS A 253 -24.02 5.44 6.02
C LYS A 253 -25.26 5.02 5.25
N GLN A 254 -26.20 5.94 4.99
CA GLN A 254 -27.41 5.66 4.20
C GLN A 254 -27.09 5.22 2.76
N LEU A 255 -26.01 5.76 2.18
CA LEU A 255 -25.52 5.41 0.84
C LEU A 255 -24.64 4.15 0.82
N GLY A 256 -24.41 3.50 1.96
CA GLY A 256 -23.57 2.30 2.06
C GLY A 256 -22.07 2.56 1.94
N MET A 257 -21.62 3.81 2.09
CA MET A 257 -20.20 4.21 2.05
C MET A 257 -19.47 3.98 3.38
N MET A 258 -20.12 3.30 4.34
CA MET A 258 -19.55 2.85 5.61
C MET A 258 -19.32 1.33 5.63
N SER A 259 -19.07 0.73 4.46
CA SER A 259 -18.79 -0.70 4.28
C SER A 259 -17.28 -1.00 4.33
N GLN A 260 -16.92 -2.29 4.33
CA GLN A 260 -15.56 -2.80 4.49
C GLN A 260 -14.50 -2.30 3.49
N ASP A 261 -14.92 -1.70 2.37
CA ASP A 261 -14.00 -1.20 1.34
C ASP A 261 -13.53 0.24 1.61
N TYR A 262 -14.16 0.94 2.56
CA TYR A 262 -13.96 2.36 2.83
C TYR A 262 -13.04 2.62 4.01
N ALA A 263 -12.17 3.62 3.88
CA ALA A 263 -11.41 4.21 4.98
C ALA A 263 -11.78 5.70 5.11
N TRP A 264 -12.06 6.11 6.34
CA TRP A 264 -12.41 7.49 6.66
C TRP A 264 -11.46 8.00 7.74
N ILE A 265 -10.84 9.15 7.48
CA ILE A 265 -9.99 9.86 8.43
C ILE A 265 -10.64 11.21 8.71
N ILE A 266 -10.93 11.52 9.97
CA ILE A 266 -11.45 12.82 10.39
C ILE A 266 -10.36 13.66 11.04
N THR A 267 -10.36 14.96 10.77
CA THR A 267 -9.46 15.92 11.43
C THR A 267 -9.93 16.23 12.85
N ASP A 268 -9.11 16.98 13.59
CA ASP A 268 -9.42 17.49 14.91
C ASP A 268 -10.70 18.35 14.96
N GLY A 269 -11.06 19.03 13.86
CA GLY A 269 -12.34 19.76 13.71
C GLY A 269 -13.61 18.95 13.99
N ILE A 270 -13.58 17.62 13.78
CA ILE A 270 -14.66 16.70 14.18
C ILE A 270 -14.25 15.93 15.44
N THR A 271 -12.99 15.49 15.51
CA THR A 271 -12.50 14.57 16.56
C THR A 271 -12.57 15.18 17.96
N ASN A 272 -12.38 16.51 18.07
CA ASN A 272 -12.47 17.23 19.34
C ASN A 272 -13.88 17.31 19.92
N GLU A 273 -14.91 17.09 19.10
CA GLU A 273 -16.32 17.25 19.49
C GLU A 273 -17.10 15.92 19.45
N ILE A 274 -16.43 14.78 19.26
CA ILE A 274 -17.09 13.45 19.21
C ILE A 274 -17.97 13.20 20.43
N ASN A 275 -17.50 13.54 21.63
CA ASN A 275 -18.25 13.31 22.88
C ASN A 275 -19.51 14.18 22.98
N LEU A 276 -19.63 15.23 22.17
CA LEU A 276 -20.78 16.13 22.11
C LEU A 276 -21.82 15.69 21.10
N MET A 277 -21.51 14.69 20.27
CA MET A 277 -22.42 14.20 19.23
C MET A 277 -23.44 13.23 19.80
N ASP A 278 -24.63 13.23 19.19
CA ASP A 278 -25.65 12.23 19.48
C ASP A 278 -25.13 10.82 19.20
N THR A 279 -25.57 9.85 20.00
CA THR A 279 -25.17 8.44 19.86
C THR A 279 -25.47 7.89 18.47
N SER A 280 -26.59 8.30 17.86
CA SER A 280 -26.97 7.91 16.50
C SER A 280 -25.97 8.39 15.43
N VAL A 281 -25.36 9.56 15.64
CA VAL A 281 -24.32 10.11 14.77
C VAL A 281 -23.02 9.33 14.94
N ILE A 282 -22.62 9.03 16.18
CA ILE A 282 -21.42 8.22 16.45
C ILE A 282 -21.56 6.83 15.81
N GLU A 283 -22.74 6.22 15.91
CA GLU A 283 -23.05 4.95 15.24
C GLU A 283 -22.99 5.04 13.70
N SER A 284 -23.13 6.25 13.13
CA SER A 284 -22.94 6.47 11.70
C SER A 284 -21.48 6.50 11.26
N MET A 285 -20.56 6.67 12.22
CA MET A 285 -19.13 6.87 12.02
C MET A 285 -18.28 5.70 12.53
N LEU A 286 -18.89 4.53 12.73
CA LEU A 286 -18.17 3.35 13.23
C LEU A 286 -17.05 2.95 12.25
N GLY A 287 -15.86 2.73 12.82
CA GLY A 287 -14.65 2.37 12.08
C GLY A 287 -13.85 3.55 11.52
N VAL A 288 -14.32 4.79 11.69
CA VAL A 288 -13.58 6.01 11.32
C VAL A 288 -12.36 6.18 12.22
N ILE A 289 -11.25 6.66 11.65
CA ILE A 289 -10.05 7.07 12.39
C ILE A 289 -10.03 8.59 12.53
N GLY A 290 -9.71 9.09 13.70
CA GLY A 290 -9.56 10.53 13.95
C GLY A 290 -8.20 10.89 14.54
N VAL A 291 -7.81 12.15 14.38
CA VAL A 291 -6.65 12.73 15.06
C VAL A 291 -7.10 13.90 15.93
N LYS A 292 -6.52 14.03 17.13
CA LYS A 292 -6.75 15.20 17.99
C LYS A 292 -5.52 15.54 18.83
N PRO A 293 -5.33 16.80 19.25
CA PRO A 293 -4.22 17.15 20.13
C PRO A 293 -4.25 16.39 21.46
N TYR A 294 -3.09 15.95 21.92
CA TYR A 294 -2.91 15.30 23.21
C TYR A 294 -2.97 16.32 24.34
N ILE A 295 -3.80 16.04 25.34
CA ILE A 295 -3.87 16.82 26.58
C ILE A 295 -3.36 15.95 27.74
N PRO A 296 -2.30 16.37 28.46
CA PRO A 296 -1.81 15.63 29.61
C PRO A 296 -2.88 15.49 30.69
N LYS A 297 -3.05 14.27 31.21
CA LYS A 297 -3.98 14.00 32.32
C LYS A 297 -3.36 14.46 33.64
N THR A 298 -3.55 15.73 33.98
CA THR A 298 -3.07 16.33 35.23
C THR A 298 -4.15 16.34 36.31
N LYS A 299 -3.74 16.48 37.58
CA LYS A 299 -4.67 16.58 38.71
C LYS A 299 -5.51 17.85 38.63
N GLU A 300 -4.89 18.95 38.20
CA GLU A 300 -5.53 20.25 38.02
C GLU A 300 -6.66 20.18 36.97
N LEU A 301 -6.43 19.48 35.85
CA LEU A 301 -7.46 19.26 34.83
C LEU A 301 -8.62 18.39 35.35
N GLN A 302 -8.34 17.37 36.16
CA GLN A 302 -9.38 16.53 36.79
C GLN A 302 -10.23 17.32 37.79
N GLU A 303 -9.60 18.13 38.63
CA GLU A 303 -10.28 19.02 39.58
C GLU A 303 -11.10 20.09 38.83
N PHE A 304 -10.56 20.67 37.76
CA PHE A 304 -11.28 21.60 36.89
C PHE A 304 -12.51 20.93 36.25
N ASN A 305 -12.38 19.75 35.67
CA ASN A 305 -13.49 18.99 35.08
C ASN A 305 -14.58 18.70 36.11
N THR A 306 -14.21 18.34 37.33
CA THR A 306 -15.16 18.09 38.42
C THR A 306 -15.92 19.36 38.78
N ARG A 307 -15.23 20.51 38.90
CA ARG A 307 -15.88 21.81 39.15
C ARG A 307 -16.76 22.26 37.98
N TRP A 308 -16.34 22.03 36.74
CA TRP A 308 -17.12 22.31 35.54
C TRP A 308 -18.45 21.54 35.57
N GLN A 309 -18.40 20.24 35.87
CA GLN A 309 -19.60 19.39 35.99
C GLN A 309 -20.54 19.87 37.10
N LEU A 310 -20.00 20.28 38.26
CA LEU A 310 -20.80 20.74 39.40
C LEU A 310 -21.43 22.13 39.17
N SER A 311 -20.72 23.04 38.49
CA SER A 311 -21.18 24.42 38.28
C SER A 311 -22.20 24.57 37.15
N ASN A 312 -22.19 23.67 36.16
CA ASN A 312 -23.00 23.79 34.95
C ASN A 312 -24.08 22.71 34.78
N LEU A 313 -24.63 22.19 35.89
CA LEU A 313 -25.63 21.10 35.97
C LEU A 313 -26.94 21.29 35.16
N SER A 314 -27.07 22.28 34.28
CA SER A 314 -28.34 22.57 33.60
C SER A 314 -28.29 22.96 32.12
N PHE A 315 -27.19 23.43 31.52
CA PHE A 315 -27.29 24.01 30.16
C PHE A 315 -26.05 23.97 29.24
N ILE A 316 -24.85 23.60 29.70
CA ILE A 316 -23.64 23.64 28.85
C ILE A 316 -23.13 22.21 28.63
N PRO A 317 -22.91 21.77 27.36
CA PRO A 317 -22.34 20.46 27.05
C PRO A 317 -20.95 20.25 27.67
N GLU A 318 -20.46 19.00 27.61
CA GLU A 318 -19.15 18.62 28.14
C GLU A 318 -18.03 19.56 27.68
N LEU A 319 -17.05 19.79 28.56
CA LEU A 319 -15.88 20.61 28.28
C LEU A 319 -15.06 20.01 27.12
N ASN A 320 -14.83 20.78 26.07
CA ASN A 320 -13.94 20.41 24.97
C ASN A 320 -12.58 21.12 25.06
N ILE A 321 -11.66 20.78 24.14
CA ILE A 321 -10.31 21.37 24.11
C ILE A 321 -10.30 22.89 23.96
N PHE A 322 -11.26 23.46 23.24
CA PHE A 322 -11.34 24.91 23.04
C PHE A 322 -11.70 25.64 24.34
N GLY A 323 -12.49 25.02 25.23
CA GLY A 323 -12.73 25.55 26.58
C GLY A 323 -11.46 25.57 27.43
N ILE A 324 -10.64 24.52 27.33
CA ILE A 324 -9.34 24.42 28.00
C ILE A 324 -8.39 25.51 27.48
N TRP A 325 -8.32 25.71 26.16
CA TRP A 325 -7.52 26.79 25.58
C TRP A 325 -8.06 28.19 25.91
N ALA A 326 -9.37 28.36 26.06
CA ALA A 326 -9.96 29.62 26.51
C ALA A 326 -9.52 29.96 27.95
N TYR A 327 -9.49 28.95 28.83
CA TYR A 327 -8.97 29.09 30.19
C TYR A 327 -7.49 29.51 30.19
N ASP A 328 -6.66 28.80 29.43
CA ASP A 328 -5.22 29.10 29.35
C ASP A 328 -4.96 30.46 28.68
N SER A 329 -5.78 30.87 27.70
CA SER A 329 -5.69 32.20 27.05
C SER A 329 -5.92 33.34 28.04
N ALA A 330 -6.97 33.25 28.85
CA ALA A 330 -7.30 34.25 29.85
C ALA A 330 -6.23 34.31 30.95
N THR A 331 -5.71 33.15 31.36
CA THR A 331 -4.60 33.03 32.30
C THR A 331 -3.34 33.72 31.76
N ALA A 332 -2.98 33.42 30.51
CA ALA A 332 -1.82 34.02 29.85
C ALA A 332 -1.94 35.54 29.76
N LEU A 333 -3.11 36.05 29.34
CA LEU A 333 -3.35 37.49 29.24
C LEU A 333 -3.25 38.18 30.60
N ALA A 334 -3.87 37.63 31.65
CA ALA A 334 -3.83 38.23 32.98
C ALA A 334 -2.43 38.23 33.61
N MET A 335 -1.62 37.18 33.35
CA MET A 335 -0.21 37.16 33.75
C MET A 335 0.62 38.17 32.94
N ALA A 336 0.33 38.33 31.65
CA ALA A 336 1.01 39.29 30.80
C ALA A 336 0.71 40.74 31.22
N THR A 337 -0.55 41.07 31.55
CA THR A 337 -0.93 42.42 32.01
C THR A 337 -0.25 42.80 33.32
N GLU A 338 -0.10 41.86 34.25
CA GLU A 338 0.63 42.11 35.51
C GLU A 338 2.13 42.39 35.25
N LYS A 339 2.74 41.70 34.28
CA LYS A 339 4.14 41.90 33.89
C LYS A 339 4.37 43.19 33.11
N ALA A 340 3.43 43.56 32.23
CA ALA A 340 3.57 44.68 31.29
C ALA A 340 3.53 46.06 31.98
N ARG A 341 3.02 46.17 33.21
CA ARG A 341 2.90 47.44 33.97
C ARG A 341 2.29 48.57 33.13
N LEU A 342 1.14 48.28 32.52
CA LEU A 342 0.43 49.17 31.60
C LEU A 342 0.16 50.55 32.21
N THR A 343 0.23 51.58 31.37
CA THR A 343 -0.06 52.97 31.75
C THR A 343 -1.55 53.26 31.83
N ASN A 344 -2.38 52.45 31.14
CA ASN A 344 -3.82 52.65 30.98
C ASN A 344 -4.18 53.99 30.32
N ASP A 345 -3.30 54.50 29.46
CA ASP A 345 -3.54 55.72 28.70
C ASP A 345 -4.70 55.56 27.71
N LYS A 346 -5.44 56.64 27.45
CA LYS A 346 -6.45 56.66 26.38
C LYS A 346 -5.80 56.47 25.01
N PHE A 347 -6.60 55.97 24.07
CA PHE A 347 -6.14 55.76 22.70
C PHE A 347 -5.67 57.07 22.06
N GLN A 348 -4.56 57.01 21.34
CA GLN A 348 -4.05 58.14 20.59
C GLN A 348 -4.90 58.32 19.34
N MET A 349 -5.73 59.36 19.34
CA MET A 349 -6.56 59.74 18.21
C MET A 349 -5.77 60.53 17.17
N PHE A 350 -6.04 60.28 15.88
CA PHE A 350 -5.55 61.08 14.76
C PHE A 350 -6.60 62.09 14.30
N ASN A 351 -6.21 63.10 13.52
CA ASN A 351 -7.16 64.03 12.91
C ASN A 351 -7.98 63.31 11.83
N VAL A 352 -9.14 62.77 12.22
CA VAL A 352 -10.03 62.03 11.33
C VAL A 352 -10.90 62.99 10.49
N PRO A 353 -10.96 62.84 9.15
CA PRO A 353 -11.82 63.64 8.29
C PRO A 353 -13.30 63.54 8.67
N ARG A 354 -14.09 64.62 8.51
CA ARG A 354 -15.54 64.61 8.81
C ARG A 354 -16.34 63.54 8.05
N ASN A 355 -15.87 63.11 6.87
CA ASN A 355 -16.50 62.09 6.03
C ASN A 355 -15.96 60.67 6.27
N ALA A 356 -15.09 60.48 7.27
CA ALA A 356 -14.47 59.20 7.53
C ALA A 356 -15.49 58.16 8.02
N THR A 357 -15.26 56.91 7.62
CA THR A 357 -16.09 55.77 8.03
C THR A 357 -15.78 55.35 9.47
N ASP A 358 -16.64 54.55 10.10
CA ASP A 358 -16.37 54.07 11.47
C ASP A 358 -15.08 53.23 11.58
N LEU A 359 -14.63 52.59 10.49
CA LEU A 359 -13.36 51.86 10.38
C LEU A 359 -12.11 52.77 10.39
N GLU A 360 -12.30 54.08 10.36
CA GLU A 360 -11.24 55.11 10.38
C GLU A 360 -11.30 55.98 11.64
N ARG A 361 -12.28 55.73 12.53
CA ARG A 361 -12.61 56.60 13.68
C ARG A 361 -12.10 56.09 15.03
N PHE A 362 -11.34 55.00 15.09
CA PHE A 362 -10.73 54.50 16.32
C PHE A 362 -9.23 54.87 16.39
N GLY A 363 -8.75 55.11 17.61
CA GLY A 363 -7.36 55.50 17.86
C GLY A 363 -6.40 54.31 17.98
N ILE A 364 -5.11 54.62 18.22
CA ILE A 364 -4.06 53.62 18.44
C ILE A 364 -3.80 53.44 19.94
N SER A 365 -3.70 52.19 20.40
CA SER A 365 -3.34 51.83 21.76
C SER A 365 -1.83 51.91 21.96
N LYS A 366 -1.36 52.74 22.90
CA LYS A 366 0.07 52.83 23.28
C LYS A 366 0.55 51.64 24.11
N ASP A 367 -0.36 51.02 24.86
CA ASP A 367 -0.08 49.88 25.75
C ASP A 367 0.05 48.55 24.97
N GLY A 368 -0.39 48.52 23.71
CA GLY A 368 -0.45 47.32 22.88
C GLY A 368 0.89 46.60 22.66
N PRO A 369 1.95 47.30 22.18
CA PRO A 369 3.26 46.70 21.98
C PRO A 369 3.86 46.08 23.25
N GLU A 370 3.77 46.77 24.39
CA GLU A 370 4.29 46.28 25.68
C GLU A 370 3.52 45.06 26.16
N LEU A 371 2.19 45.07 26.03
CA LEU A 371 1.34 43.93 26.37
C LEU A 371 1.65 42.71 25.49
N LEU A 372 1.83 42.92 24.18
CA LEU A 372 2.18 41.86 23.24
C LEU A 372 3.55 41.23 23.58
N GLN A 373 4.54 42.06 23.92
CA GLN A 373 5.86 41.58 24.35
C GLN A 373 5.76 40.76 25.65
N ALA A 374 5.00 41.23 26.63
CA ALA A 374 4.78 40.51 27.88
C ALA A 374 4.04 39.18 27.66
N LEU A 375 3.07 39.15 26.74
CA LEU A 375 2.30 37.96 26.38
C LEU A 375 3.19 36.91 25.69
N SER A 376 4.02 37.34 24.74
CA SER A 376 4.98 36.47 24.04
C SER A 376 5.99 35.82 25.00
N ASN A 377 6.38 36.53 26.06
CA ASN A 377 7.31 36.05 27.09
C ASN A 377 6.64 35.26 28.22
N THR A 378 5.33 35.01 28.16
CA THR A 378 4.61 34.32 29.22
C THR A 378 4.66 32.81 29.04
N THR A 379 5.18 32.14 30.06
CA THR A 379 5.26 30.68 30.16
C THR A 379 4.68 30.23 31.49
N PHE A 380 3.86 29.18 31.47
CA PHE A 380 3.29 28.54 32.66
C PHE A 380 2.80 27.13 32.33
N LYS A 381 2.44 26.37 33.35
CA LYS A 381 1.77 25.08 33.18
C LYS A 381 0.26 25.29 33.31
N GLY A 382 -0.43 25.29 32.17
CA GLY A 382 -1.88 25.45 32.06
C GLY A 382 -2.62 24.11 32.11
N LEU A 383 -3.92 24.16 31.83
CA LEU A 383 -4.78 22.99 31.77
C LEU A 383 -4.49 22.14 30.52
N ALA A 384 -4.09 22.75 29.41
CA ALA A 384 -3.71 22.05 28.18
C ALA A 384 -2.28 21.47 28.22
N GLY A 385 -1.50 21.75 29.28
CA GLY A 385 -0.09 21.37 29.40
C GLY A 385 0.83 22.58 29.54
N ASN A 386 2.04 22.49 28.98
CA ASN A 386 2.98 23.61 29.02
C ASN A 386 2.54 24.69 28.02
N PHE A 387 2.24 25.88 28.52
CA PHE A 387 1.91 27.04 27.69
C PHE A 387 3.20 27.76 27.30
N GLN A 388 3.44 27.85 26.00
CA GLN A 388 4.51 28.63 25.40
C GLN A 388 4.11 29.09 24.00
N LEU A 389 4.31 30.37 23.72
CA LEU A 389 4.09 30.95 22.39
C LEU A 389 5.42 31.00 21.62
N LEU A 390 5.39 30.52 20.37
CA LEU A 390 6.46 30.66 19.39
C LEU A 390 5.88 31.43 18.21
N ASP A 391 6.46 32.59 17.86
CA ASP A 391 5.99 33.48 16.80
C ASP A 391 4.48 33.81 16.93
N GLY A 392 4.04 34.13 18.15
CA GLY A 392 2.64 34.45 18.47
C GLY A 392 1.68 33.25 18.49
N GLN A 393 2.18 32.01 18.39
CA GLN A 393 1.35 30.81 18.28
C GLN A 393 1.69 29.76 19.34
N LEU A 394 0.69 29.04 19.84
CA LEU A 394 0.90 27.95 20.79
C LEU A 394 1.77 26.84 20.18
N GLN A 395 2.81 26.43 20.92
CA GLN A 395 3.65 25.29 20.54
C GLN A 395 2.80 24.03 20.36
N SER A 396 3.01 23.31 19.26
CA SER A 396 2.19 22.15 18.92
C SER A 396 2.41 20.97 19.86
N SER A 397 1.31 20.42 20.39
CA SER A 397 1.31 19.19 21.17
C SER A 397 1.39 17.95 20.28
N PRO A 398 1.82 16.79 20.82
CA PRO A 398 1.61 15.48 20.21
C PRO A 398 0.14 15.25 19.83
N TYR A 399 -0.14 14.34 18.90
CA TYR A 399 -1.51 13.97 18.51
C TYR A 399 -1.88 12.59 19.05
N GLU A 400 -3.10 12.44 19.52
CA GLU A 400 -3.76 11.15 19.74
C GLU A 400 -4.40 10.69 18.44
N ILE A 401 -4.21 9.42 18.09
CA ILE A 401 -4.93 8.76 17.01
C ILE A 401 -6.02 7.91 17.65
N VAL A 402 -7.27 8.17 17.27
CA VAL A 402 -8.45 7.51 17.82
C VAL A 402 -9.19 6.73 16.75
N ASN A 403 -9.88 5.67 17.16
CA ASN A 403 -10.77 4.88 16.32
C ASN A 403 -12.16 4.85 16.95
N LEU A 404 -13.18 5.13 16.15
CA LEU A 404 -14.58 5.18 16.58
C LEU A 404 -15.15 3.76 16.66
N VAL A 405 -15.45 3.32 17.88
CA VAL A 405 -15.92 1.96 18.19
C VAL A 405 -17.03 2.02 19.25
N GLY A 406 -18.16 1.37 18.98
CA GLY A 406 -19.32 1.38 19.87
C GLY A 406 -19.88 2.79 20.04
N HIS A 407 -19.96 3.28 21.27
CA HIS A 407 -20.54 4.59 21.59
C HIS A 407 -19.48 5.70 21.78
N GLY A 408 -18.22 5.49 21.38
CA GLY A 408 -17.20 6.51 21.58
C GLY A 408 -15.89 6.28 20.82
N ALA A 409 -14.88 7.09 21.17
CA ALA A 409 -13.55 7.05 20.58
C ALA A 409 -12.56 6.27 21.47
N ARG A 410 -11.87 5.28 20.90
CA ARG A 410 -10.79 4.54 21.54
C ARG A 410 -9.44 5.02 21.01
N VAL A 411 -8.50 5.36 21.88
CA VAL A 411 -7.12 5.67 21.46
C VAL A 411 -6.44 4.41 20.93
N VAL A 412 -5.91 4.49 19.70
CA VAL A 412 -5.19 3.40 19.02
C VAL A 412 -3.72 3.71 18.81
N GLY A 413 -3.28 4.94 19.08
CA GLY A 413 -1.87 5.31 19.03
C GLY A 413 -1.69 6.80 19.24
N TYR A 414 -0.45 7.25 19.15
CA TYR A 414 -0.05 8.63 19.25
C TYR A 414 0.93 8.97 18.13
N TRP A 415 0.99 10.24 17.77
CA TRP A 415 1.95 10.75 16.79
C TRP A 415 2.76 11.91 17.39
N THR A 416 4.07 11.84 17.20
CA THR A 416 5.00 12.94 17.54
C THR A 416 5.85 13.30 16.33
N LYS A 417 6.35 14.53 16.30
CA LYS A 417 7.20 15.01 15.19
C LYS A 417 8.52 14.24 15.12
N GLU A 418 9.04 13.80 16.27
CA GLU A 418 10.35 13.19 16.42
C GLU A 418 10.33 11.68 16.12
N THR A 419 9.30 10.96 16.55
CA THR A 419 9.27 9.49 16.48
C THR A 419 8.25 8.91 15.51
N GLY A 420 7.36 9.73 14.94
CA GLY A 420 6.27 9.25 14.09
C GLY A 420 5.15 8.62 14.92
N ILE A 421 4.67 7.44 14.51
CA ILE A 421 3.55 6.75 15.17
C ILE A 421 4.08 5.82 16.27
N VAL A 422 3.55 5.98 17.48
CA VAL A 422 3.88 5.17 18.66
C VAL A 422 2.62 4.73 19.41
N LYS A 423 2.69 3.56 20.04
CA LYS A 423 1.55 3.02 20.81
C LYS A 423 1.35 3.75 22.16
N GLU A 424 2.45 4.19 22.78
CA GLU A 424 2.46 4.87 24.08
C GLU A 424 3.51 5.98 24.09
N LEU A 425 3.16 7.15 24.66
CA LEU A 425 4.02 8.35 24.66
C LEU A 425 5.31 8.21 25.51
N ASN A 426 5.31 7.36 26.54
CA ASN A 426 6.37 7.28 27.55
C ASN A 426 7.34 6.09 27.34
N SER A 427 7.40 5.52 26.13
CA SER A 427 8.38 4.49 25.80
C SER A 427 9.79 5.10 25.68
N SER A 428 10.61 4.94 26.70
CA SER A 428 11.96 5.53 26.87
C SER A 428 13.04 5.08 25.87
N ASN A 429 12.66 4.55 24.71
CA ASN A 429 13.62 4.14 23.70
C ASN A 429 13.69 5.18 22.60
N THR A 430 14.89 5.67 22.32
CA THR A 430 15.28 6.41 21.12
C THR A 430 14.98 5.57 19.88
N LYS A 431 13.71 5.54 19.48
CA LYS A 431 13.27 4.84 18.27
C LYS A 431 13.44 5.79 17.08
N ALA A 432 14.04 5.27 16.02
CA ALA A 432 14.03 5.92 14.72
C ALA A 432 12.59 6.23 14.30
N TYR A 433 12.40 7.33 13.56
CA TYR A 433 11.10 7.72 13.02
C TYR A 433 10.44 6.54 12.31
N SER A 434 9.22 6.18 12.69
CA SER A 434 8.53 5.01 12.16
C SER A 434 7.04 5.27 11.95
N THR A 435 6.55 4.84 10.78
CA THR A 435 5.12 4.87 10.40
C THR A 435 4.58 3.46 10.21
N SER A 436 5.18 2.45 10.87
CA SER A 436 4.75 1.06 10.71
C SER A 436 3.34 0.83 11.23
N LYS A 437 2.53 0.07 10.47
CA LYS A 437 1.20 -0.41 10.89
C LYS A 437 1.23 -1.15 12.24
N ASN A 438 2.35 -1.77 12.60
CA ASN A 438 2.50 -2.49 13.87
C ASN A 438 2.58 -1.58 15.10
N ASN A 439 2.74 -0.27 14.90
CA ASN A 439 2.79 0.70 15.98
C ASN A 439 1.39 1.12 16.47
N PHE A 440 0.33 0.72 15.75
CA PHE A 440 -1.05 0.91 16.17
C PHE A 440 -1.53 -0.19 17.12
N GLY A 441 -2.47 0.17 18.00
CA GLY A 441 -3.37 -0.79 18.64
C GLY A 441 -4.33 -1.42 17.63
N SER A 442 -5.21 -2.30 18.12
CA SER A 442 -6.27 -2.87 17.29
C SER A 442 -7.15 -1.75 16.71
N ILE A 443 -7.37 -1.78 15.41
CA ILE A 443 -8.27 -0.87 14.69
C ILE A 443 -9.41 -1.70 14.12
N ILE A 444 -10.63 -1.20 14.31
CA ILE A 444 -11.83 -1.70 13.64
C ILE A 444 -12.12 -0.72 12.50
N TRP A 445 -12.32 -1.26 11.31
CA TRP A 445 -12.63 -0.51 10.10
C TRP A 445 -14.14 -0.52 9.85
N PRO A 446 -14.63 0.38 8.96
CA PRO A 446 -16.02 0.33 8.53
C PRO A 446 -16.42 -1.08 8.08
N GLY A 447 -17.70 -1.44 8.25
CA GLY A 447 -18.18 -2.81 8.04
C GLY A 447 -17.78 -3.83 9.13
N ASP A 448 -17.30 -3.38 10.29
CA ASP A 448 -16.92 -4.22 11.45
C ASP A 448 -15.80 -5.24 11.12
N THR A 449 -14.79 -4.78 10.38
CA THR A 449 -13.64 -5.61 9.97
C THR A 449 -12.36 -5.20 10.69
N THR A 450 -11.45 -6.16 10.91
CA THR A 450 -10.13 -5.89 11.52
C THR A 450 -9.01 -5.79 10.48
N SER A 451 -9.27 -6.23 9.24
CA SER A 451 -8.38 -6.05 8.10
C SER A 451 -8.54 -4.64 7.53
N PRO A 452 -7.45 -3.88 7.30
CA PRO A 452 -7.57 -2.57 6.68
C PRO A 452 -8.13 -2.70 5.26
N PRO A 453 -8.98 -1.75 4.82
CA PRO A 453 -9.48 -1.72 3.46
C PRO A 453 -8.32 -1.52 2.48
N LYS A 454 -8.47 -2.06 1.27
CA LYS A 454 -7.52 -1.83 0.16
C LYS A 454 -7.41 -0.35 -0.20
N GLY A 455 -8.46 0.44 0.08
CA GLY A 455 -8.50 1.88 -0.19
C GLY A 455 -8.94 2.23 -1.61
N TRP A 456 -9.39 1.27 -2.40
CA TRP A 456 -9.93 1.48 -3.75
C TRP A 456 -10.87 0.34 -4.16
N THR A 457 -11.72 0.59 -5.16
CA THR A 457 -12.49 -0.43 -5.88
C THR A 457 -12.53 -0.12 -7.38
N ILE A 458 -12.95 -1.07 -8.21
CA ILE A 458 -13.06 -0.87 -9.66
C ILE A 458 -14.07 0.27 -9.91
N PRO A 459 -13.66 1.39 -10.54
CA PRO A 459 -14.52 2.55 -10.71
C PRO A 459 -15.68 2.22 -11.65
N THR A 460 -16.85 2.75 -11.37
CA THR A 460 -18.03 2.59 -12.23
C THR A 460 -17.96 3.48 -13.48
N ASN A 461 -17.23 4.60 -13.39
CA ASN A 461 -17.09 5.62 -14.46
C ASN A 461 -15.62 5.90 -14.87
N GLY A 462 -14.67 5.01 -14.53
CA GLY A 462 -13.25 5.21 -14.84
C GLY A 462 -12.92 4.96 -16.32
N LYS A 463 -11.96 5.70 -16.87
CA LYS A 463 -11.39 5.42 -18.21
C LYS A 463 -10.69 4.06 -18.16
N LYS A 464 -11.18 3.10 -18.94
CA LYS A 464 -10.57 1.76 -19.03
C LYS A 464 -9.29 1.82 -19.87
N LEU A 465 -8.29 1.03 -19.48
CA LEU A 465 -7.14 0.78 -20.34
C LEU A 465 -7.56 -0.03 -21.56
N ARG A 466 -7.10 0.42 -22.72
CA ARG A 466 -7.33 -0.22 -24.00
C ARG A 466 -6.23 -1.23 -24.26
N ILE A 467 -6.50 -2.50 -24.01
CA ILE A 467 -5.54 -3.59 -24.17
C ILE A 467 -5.70 -4.18 -25.56
N GLY A 468 -4.69 -3.97 -26.42
CA GLY A 468 -4.66 -4.55 -27.76
C GLY A 468 -4.39 -6.05 -27.71
N VAL A 469 -5.17 -6.84 -28.45
CA VAL A 469 -5.04 -8.30 -28.48
C VAL A 469 -4.89 -8.79 -29.93
N PRO A 470 -3.87 -9.58 -30.28
CA PRO A 470 -3.71 -10.07 -31.65
C PRO A 470 -4.82 -11.05 -32.03
N VAL A 471 -5.24 -11.02 -33.30
CA VAL A 471 -6.20 -11.98 -33.86
C VAL A 471 -5.46 -12.89 -34.82
N LYS A 472 -5.60 -14.21 -34.64
CA LYS A 472 -4.96 -15.22 -35.49
C LYS A 472 -5.86 -16.44 -35.71
N ASP A 473 -5.60 -17.12 -36.82
CA ASP A 473 -6.22 -18.41 -37.16
C ASP A 473 -5.33 -19.53 -36.59
N GLY A 474 -5.79 -20.30 -35.60
CA GLY A 474 -5.05 -21.43 -35.01
C GLY A 474 -4.34 -21.11 -33.68
N TYR A 475 -3.84 -22.14 -32.99
CA TYR A 475 -3.18 -22.05 -31.67
C TYR A 475 -4.06 -21.35 -30.60
N THR A 476 -5.33 -21.72 -30.56
CA THR A 476 -6.36 -21.14 -29.69
C THR A 476 -6.11 -21.36 -28.20
N GLU A 477 -5.25 -22.31 -27.84
CA GLU A 477 -4.83 -22.58 -26.48
C GLU A 477 -4.07 -21.40 -25.86
N PHE A 478 -3.31 -20.65 -26.67
CA PHE A 478 -2.58 -19.47 -26.22
C PHE A 478 -3.46 -18.23 -26.23
N LEU A 479 -4.23 -18.05 -27.30
CA LEU A 479 -5.11 -16.91 -27.48
C LEU A 479 -6.20 -17.21 -28.51
N GLN A 480 -7.45 -16.94 -28.14
CA GLN A 480 -8.63 -17.10 -28.98
C GLN A 480 -9.51 -15.87 -28.85
N VAL A 481 -9.96 -15.34 -30.00
CA VAL A 481 -10.93 -14.26 -30.08
C VAL A 481 -12.20 -14.80 -30.73
N SER A 482 -13.29 -14.84 -29.98
CA SER A 482 -14.62 -15.23 -30.47
C SER A 482 -15.55 -14.02 -30.51
N TRP A 483 -16.29 -13.88 -31.60
CA TRP A 483 -17.19 -12.75 -31.82
C TRP A 483 -18.63 -13.11 -31.46
N ASN A 484 -19.25 -12.33 -30.59
CA ASN A 484 -20.66 -12.52 -30.26
C ASN A 484 -21.54 -11.74 -31.25
N SER A 485 -22.31 -12.46 -32.06
CA SER A 485 -23.17 -11.89 -33.11
C SER A 485 -24.30 -10.99 -32.59
N ALA A 486 -24.65 -11.08 -31.30
CA ALA A 486 -25.74 -10.28 -30.71
C ALA A 486 -25.29 -8.90 -30.17
N SER A 487 -24.06 -8.79 -29.67
CA SER A 487 -23.53 -7.58 -29.03
C SER A 487 -22.39 -6.91 -29.82
N ASN A 488 -21.95 -7.54 -30.91
CA ASN A 488 -20.75 -7.15 -31.67
C ASN A 488 -19.49 -7.00 -30.80
N SER A 489 -19.49 -7.66 -29.62
CA SER A 489 -18.38 -7.65 -28.67
C SER A 489 -17.53 -8.91 -28.84
N ALA A 490 -16.22 -8.77 -28.73
CA ALA A 490 -15.30 -9.88 -28.74
C ALA A 490 -15.13 -10.46 -27.34
N GLU A 491 -15.26 -11.78 -27.22
CA GLU A 491 -14.82 -12.54 -26.06
C GLU A 491 -13.42 -13.06 -26.33
N VAL A 492 -12.49 -12.78 -25.42
CA VAL A 492 -11.07 -13.14 -25.56
C VAL A 492 -10.72 -14.15 -24.47
N LYS A 493 -10.11 -15.27 -24.84
CA LYS A 493 -9.72 -16.37 -23.94
C LYS A 493 -8.34 -16.93 -24.32
N GLY A 494 -7.71 -17.67 -23.42
CA GLY A 494 -6.47 -18.41 -23.68
C GLY A 494 -5.40 -18.16 -22.61
N TYR A 495 -4.34 -18.96 -22.66
CA TYR A 495 -3.27 -18.93 -21.65
C TYR A 495 -2.69 -17.53 -21.39
N CYS A 496 -2.45 -16.74 -22.44
CA CYS A 496 -1.88 -15.39 -22.30
C CYS A 496 -2.82 -14.43 -21.57
N ILE A 497 -4.14 -14.60 -21.74
CA ILE A 497 -5.17 -13.80 -21.08
C ILE A 497 -5.31 -14.22 -19.62
N ASP A 498 -5.33 -15.51 -19.34
CA ASP A 498 -5.41 -16.03 -17.97
C ASP A 498 -4.22 -15.56 -17.12
N VAL A 499 -3.02 -15.52 -17.70
CA VAL A 499 -1.82 -14.98 -17.04
C VAL A 499 -1.97 -13.49 -16.77
N PHE A 500 -2.45 -12.71 -17.75
CA PHE A 500 -2.64 -11.27 -17.58
C PHE A 500 -3.71 -10.97 -16.52
N ASP A 501 -4.88 -11.61 -16.58
CA ASP A 501 -5.95 -11.46 -15.60
C ASP A 501 -5.47 -11.80 -14.18
N ALA A 502 -4.67 -12.86 -14.03
CA ALA A 502 -4.08 -13.23 -12.75
C ALA A 502 -3.07 -12.19 -12.23
N VAL A 503 -2.28 -11.57 -13.12
CA VAL A 503 -1.40 -10.45 -12.77
C VAL A 503 -2.23 -9.25 -12.32
N MET A 504 -3.22 -8.86 -13.10
CA MET A 504 -4.10 -7.73 -12.79
C MET A 504 -4.87 -7.92 -11.47
N ALA A 505 -5.28 -9.16 -11.16
CA ALA A 505 -5.94 -9.50 -9.90
C ALA A 505 -5.01 -9.45 -8.68
N LYS A 506 -3.69 -9.66 -8.88
CA LYS A 506 -2.67 -9.58 -7.82
C LYS A 506 -2.13 -8.17 -7.59
N LEU A 507 -2.37 -7.24 -8.52
CA LEU A 507 -1.94 -5.86 -8.32
C LEU A 507 -2.58 -5.29 -7.04
N PRO A 508 -1.83 -4.50 -6.26
CA PRO A 508 -2.35 -3.89 -5.05
C PRO A 508 -3.44 -2.84 -5.35
N TYR A 509 -3.60 -2.47 -6.63
CA TYR A 509 -4.61 -1.58 -7.19
C TYR A 509 -5.22 -2.19 -8.45
N GLY A 510 -6.53 -2.04 -8.62
CA GLY A 510 -7.25 -2.58 -9.76
C GLY A 510 -7.35 -1.52 -10.81
N ILE A 511 -6.83 -1.85 -11.98
CA ILE A 511 -6.87 -0.97 -13.12
C ILE A 511 -8.01 -1.48 -13.99
N PRO A 512 -9.03 -0.67 -14.29
CA PRO A 512 -10.07 -1.10 -15.22
C PRO A 512 -9.44 -1.21 -16.61
N TYR A 513 -9.67 -2.33 -17.30
CA TYR A 513 -9.20 -2.54 -18.66
C TYR A 513 -10.28 -3.20 -19.51
N GLU A 514 -10.14 -3.07 -20.82
CA GLU A 514 -10.92 -3.78 -21.81
C GLU A 514 -10.02 -4.35 -22.90
N TYR A 515 -10.39 -5.52 -23.39
CA TYR A 515 -9.71 -6.16 -24.50
C TYR A 515 -10.28 -5.66 -25.82
N ILE A 516 -9.40 -5.16 -26.67
CA ILE A 516 -9.74 -4.69 -28.01
C ILE A 516 -8.95 -5.53 -29.01
N PRO A 517 -9.63 -6.44 -29.74
CA PRO A 517 -8.96 -7.24 -30.76
C PRO A 517 -8.40 -6.37 -31.88
N PHE A 518 -7.20 -6.69 -32.32
CA PHE A 518 -6.54 -6.07 -33.46
C PHE A 518 -7.07 -6.68 -34.76
N ALA A 519 -8.28 -6.26 -35.14
CA ALA A 519 -9.02 -6.78 -36.28
C ALA A 519 -9.48 -5.69 -37.25
N THR A 520 -9.58 -6.06 -38.53
CA THR A 520 -10.26 -5.31 -39.59
C THR A 520 -11.79 -5.38 -39.42
N PRO A 521 -12.57 -4.52 -40.11
CA PRO A 521 -14.04 -4.58 -40.07
C PRO A 521 -14.64 -5.95 -40.44
N ASP A 522 -13.91 -6.76 -41.20
CA ASP A 522 -14.30 -8.12 -41.58
C ASP A 522 -13.93 -9.19 -40.52
N HIS A 523 -13.60 -8.77 -39.29
CA HIS A 523 -13.19 -9.63 -38.17
C HIS A 523 -11.91 -10.48 -38.39
N LYS A 524 -11.11 -10.13 -39.41
CA LYS A 524 -9.80 -10.74 -39.66
C LYS A 524 -8.69 -9.93 -39.02
N SER A 525 -7.53 -10.56 -38.79
CA SER A 525 -6.33 -9.89 -38.28
C SER A 525 -6.03 -8.58 -39.01
N ALA A 526 -5.83 -7.49 -38.27
CA ALA A 526 -5.56 -6.15 -38.84
C ALA A 526 -4.13 -5.98 -39.35
N GLY A 527 -3.22 -6.91 -39.05
CA GLY A 527 -1.83 -6.83 -39.44
C GLY A 527 -0.96 -7.85 -38.71
N SER A 528 0.35 -7.64 -38.75
CA SER A 528 1.34 -8.46 -38.04
C SER A 528 1.45 -8.07 -36.57
N TYR A 529 2.16 -8.88 -35.78
CA TYR A 529 2.53 -8.53 -34.41
C TYR A 529 3.37 -7.25 -34.32
N ASN A 530 4.18 -6.94 -35.35
CA ASN A 530 4.94 -5.69 -35.39
C ASN A 530 4.00 -4.49 -35.50
N ASP A 531 2.93 -4.61 -36.27
CA ASP A 531 1.94 -3.53 -36.44
C ASP A 531 1.16 -3.30 -35.14
N LEU A 532 0.74 -4.36 -34.45
CA LEU A 532 0.08 -4.24 -33.14
C LEU A 532 0.98 -3.53 -32.12
N VAL A 533 2.25 -3.92 -32.04
CA VAL A 533 3.21 -3.32 -31.11
C VAL A 533 3.47 -1.85 -31.47
N TYR A 534 3.50 -1.52 -32.75
CA TYR A 534 3.60 -0.14 -33.22
C TYR A 534 2.35 0.69 -32.86
N GLN A 535 1.14 0.11 -32.88
CA GLN A 535 -0.08 0.79 -32.42
C GLN A 535 -0.05 1.14 -30.92
N VAL A 536 0.63 0.34 -30.09
CA VAL A 536 0.85 0.66 -28.66
C VAL A 536 1.75 1.89 -28.54
N TYR A 537 2.81 1.97 -29.34
CA TYR A 537 3.69 3.14 -29.37
C TYR A 537 2.98 4.42 -29.81
N LEU A 538 2.10 4.33 -30.81
CA LEU A 538 1.26 5.45 -31.26
C LEU A 538 0.21 5.89 -30.22
N GLY A 539 0.00 5.13 -29.13
CA GLY A 539 -0.98 5.44 -28.08
C GLY A 539 -2.43 5.09 -28.46
N ASN A 540 -2.64 4.32 -29.52
CA ASN A 540 -3.96 3.80 -29.89
C ASN A 540 -4.41 2.69 -28.95
N TYR A 541 -3.45 1.91 -28.44
CA TYR A 541 -3.61 0.99 -27.31
C TYR A 541 -2.70 1.42 -26.17
N ASP A 542 -3.14 1.24 -24.93
CA ASP A 542 -2.35 1.60 -23.74
C ASP A 542 -1.33 0.49 -23.41
N ALA A 543 -1.67 -0.76 -23.72
CA ALA A 543 -0.80 -1.94 -23.65
C ALA A 543 -1.26 -2.99 -24.67
N ALA A 544 -0.44 -4.02 -24.93
CA ALA A 544 -0.85 -5.20 -25.69
C ALA A 544 -0.57 -6.51 -24.94
N VAL A 545 -1.53 -7.42 -25.01
CA VAL A 545 -1.52 -8.72 -24.34
C VAL A 545 -1.75 -9.83 -25.36
N GLY A 546 -0.90 -10.84 -25.29
CA GLY A 546 -0.93 -11.99 -26.16
C GLY A 546 0.41 -12.71 -26.15
N ASP A 547 0.54 -13.62 -27.09
CA ASP A 547 1.75 -14.35 -27.47
C ASP A 547 2.76 -13.48 -28.23
N VAL A 548 3.06 -12.30 -27.66
CA VAL A 548 3.99 -11.33 -28.26
C VAL A 548 5.42 -11.61 -27.79
N THR A 549 6.27 -12.03 -28.72
CA THR A 549 7.70 -12.30 -28.48
C THR A 549 8.50 -11.00 -28.38
N ILE A 550 9.44 -10.96 -27.43
CA ILE A 550 10.39 -9.86 -27.30
C ILE A 550 11.46 -10.00 -28.41
N ILE A 551 11.59 -8.96 -29.25
CA ILE A 551 12.63 -8.87 -30.29
C ILE A 551 13.25 -7.47 -30.30
N ALA A 552 14.53 -7.40 -30.67
CA ALA A 552 15.31 -6.16 -30.66
C ALA A 552 14.66 -4.99 -31.44
N ASN A 553 13.96 -5.28 -32.55
CA ASN A 553 13.27 -4.24 -33.33
C ASN A 553 12.12 -3.59 -32.55
N ARG A 554 11.33 -4.40 -31.82
CA ARG A 554 10.18 -3.91 -31.03
C ARG A 554 10.65 -3.11 -29.81
N SER A 555 11.72 -3.56 -29.17
CA SER A 555 12.30 -2.92 -27.98
C SER A 555 12.88 -1.52 -28.22
N GLN A 556 12.91 -1.03 -29.47
CA GLN A 556 13.36 0.34 -29.76
C GLN A 556 12.32 1.40 -29.41
N TYR A 557 11.04 1.04 -29.33
CA TYR A 557 9.94 2.00 -29.20
C TYR A 557 8.85 1.57 -28.21
N VAL A 558 8.87 0.34 -27.68
CA VAL A 558 8.01 -0.11 -26.58
C VAL A 558 8.83 -0.76 -25.48
N ASP A 559 8.26 -0.77 -24.27
CA ASP A 559 8.80 -1.54 -23.15
C ASP A 559 8.06 -2.88 -23.03
N PHE A 560 8.77 -3.89 -22.52
CA PHE A 560 8.23 -5.22 -22.29
C PHE A 560 8.31 -5.59 -20.82
N THR A 561 7.36 -6.40 -20.36
CA THR A 561 7.50 -7.11 -19.08
C THR A 561 8.57 -8.19 -19.18
N LEU A 562 8.93 -8.78 -18.04
CA LEU A 562 9.71 -10.02 -18.07
C LEU A 562 8.94 -11.11 -18.84
N PRO A 563 9.64 -11.95 -19.61
CA PRO A 563 8.99 -13.02 -20.36
C PRO A 563 8.39 -14.05 -19.40
N TYR A 564 7.17 -14.48 -19.68
CA TYR A 564 6.44 -15.47 -18.88
C TYR A 564 6.39 -16.86 -19.54
N THR A 565 6.99 -17.02 -20.72
CA THR A 565 7.20 -18.30 -21.40
C THR A 565 8.67 -18.54 -21.74
N GLU A 566 8.96 -19.78 -22.14
CA GLU A 566 10.29 -20.14 -22.58
C GLU A 566 10.70 -19.44 -23.88
N SER A 567 12.01 -19.33 -24.05
CA SER A 567 12.70 -18.45 -24.99
C SER A 567 13.34 -19.28 -26.11
N GLY A 568 13.13 -18.91 -27.37
CA GLY A 568 13.81 -19.50 -28.53
C GLY A 568 12.91 -20.01 -29.66
N VAL A 569 13.53 -20.17 -30.83
CA VAL A 569 12.94 -20.78 -32.03
C VAL A 569 13.58 -22.15 -32.25
N SER A 570 12.75 -23.18 -32.40
CA SER A 570 13.17 -24.57 -32.60
C SER A 570 12.79 -25.08 -33.98
N MET A 571 13.53 -26.08 -34.44
CA MET A 571 13.29 -26.77 -35.71
C MET A 571 12.56 -28.07 -35.45
N ILE A 572 11.42 -28.26 -36.10
CA ILE A 572 10.61 -29.48 -36.07
C ILE A 572 10.94 -30.33 -37.30
N VAL A 573 11.22 -31.60 -37.08
CA VAL A 573 11.56 -32.56 -38.15
C VAL A 573 10.88 -33.91 -37.94
N PRO A 574 10.58 -34.67 -39.01
CA PRO A 574 10.10 -36.04 -38.90
C PRO A 574 11.12 -36.95 -38.21
N ILE A 575 10.63 -37.93 -37.44
CA ILE A 575 11.44 -38.98 -36.83
C ILE A 575 11.89 -39.96 -37.92
N LYS A 576 13.15 -40.38 -37.87
CA LYS A 576 13.71 -41.38 -38.78
C LYS A 576 13.06 -42.75 -38.53
N ASP A 577 12.24 -43.22 -39.45
CA ASP A 577 11.55 -44.50 -39.29
C ASP A 577 12.52 -45.68 -39.53
N ASN A 578 12.98 -46.31 -38.45
CA ASN A 578 13.91 -47.44 -38.49
C ASN A 578 13.21 -48.79 -38.25
N LYS A 579 11.88 -48.86 -38.46
CA LYS A 579 11.04 -50.04 -38.16
C LYS A 579 11.31 -51.29 -39.02
N GLY A 580 12.18 -51.21 -40.03
CA GLY A 580 12.27 -52.24 -41.08
C GLY A 580 13.35 -53.34 -40.98
N LYS A 581 14.29 -53.36 -40.01
CA LYS A 581 15.44 -54.31 -40.07
C LYS A 581 15.96 -54.82 -38.71
N ASN A 582 15.20 -55.67 -38.01
CA ASN A 582 15.62 -56.18 -36.68
C ASN A 582 15.66 -57.72 -36.51
N ALA A 583 15.81 -58.51 -37.59
CA ALA A 583 16.02 -59.97 -37.43
C ALA A 583 17.38 -60.34 -36.79
N TRP A 584 18.40 -59.50 -36.97
CA TRP A 584 19.78 -59.71 -36.46
C TRP A 584 20.13 -58.83 -35.25
N ALA A 585 19.12 -58.30 -34.55
CA ALA A 585 19.33 -57.38 -33.43
C ALA A 585 20.16 -58.00 -32.29
N PHE A 586 20.15 -59.33 -32.14
CA PHE A 586 20.91 -60.05 -31.12
C PHE A 586 22.44 -60.03 -31.31
N LEU A 587 22.96 -59.75 -32.51
CA LEU A 587 24.43 -59.65 -32.73
C LEU A 587 25.00 -58.25 -32.46
N LYS A 588 24.15 -57.21 -32.41
CA LYS A 588 24.55 -55.81 -32.19
C LYS A 588 25.12 -55.46 -30.80
N PRO A 589 24.77 -56.13 -29.68
CA PRO A 589 25.24 -55.73 -28.35
C PRO A 589 26.76 -55.84 -28.12
N LEU A 590 27.45 -56.69 -28.89
CA LEU A 590 28.90 -56.86 -28.82
C LEU A 590 29.53 -56.47 -30.15
N SER A 591 30.68 -55.79 -30.10
CA SER A 591 31.45 -55.48 -31.30
C SER A 591 31.99 -56.78 -31.93
N TRP A 592 32.23 -56.76 -33.23
CA TRP A 592 32.83 -57.90 -33.93
C TRP A 592 34.18 -58.31 -33.35
N GLU A 593 34.97 -57.32 -32.90
CA GLU A 593 36.24 -57.56 -32.20
C GLU A 593 36.04 -58.34 -30.89
N LEU A 594 35.06 -57.94 -30.07
CA LEU A 594 34.75 -58.64 -28.82
C LEU A 594 34.22 -60.06 -29.05
N TRP A 595 33.41 -60.27 -30.09
CA TRP A 595 32.98 -61.61 -30.50
C TRP A 595 34.17 -62.51 -30.82
N LEU A 596 35.12 -62.00 -31.61
CA LEU A 596 36.31 -62.74 -32.01
C LEU A 596 37.23 -63.03 -30.81
N THR A 597 37.50 -62.02 -29.97
CA THR A 597 38.32 -62.20 -28.75
C THR A 597 37.69 -63.23 -27.83
N THR A 598 36.38 -63.17 -27.61
CA THR A 598 35.64 -64.14 -26.79
C THR A 598 35.82 -65.55 -27.32
N PHE A 599 35.60 -65.76 -28.63
CA PHE A 599 35.80 -67.05 -29.28
C PHE A 599 37.23 -67.57 -29.10
N CYS A 600 38.25 -66.74 -29.34
CA CYS A 600 39.65 -67.11 -29.14
C CYS A 600 39.97 -67.47 -27.67
N SER A 601 39.45 -66.71 -26.71
CA SER A 601 39.61 -66.99 -25.28
C SER A 601 38.98 -68.32 -24.86
N PHE A 602 37.80 -68.67 -25.40
CA PHE A 602 37.17 -69.99 -25.16
C PHE A 602 38.06 -71.14 -25.64
N VAL A 603 38.61 -71.04 -26.85
CA VAL A 603 39.52 -72.07 -27.39
C VAL A 603 40.79 -72.18 -26.56
N PHE A 604 41.36 -71.04 -26.15
CA PHE A 604 42.57 -70.99 -25.32
C PHE A 604 42.37 -71.63 -23.94
N ILE A 605 41.25 -71.36 -23.28
CA ILE A 605 40.93 -71.93 -21.97
C ILE A 605 40.63 -73.43 -22.09
N GLY A 606 39.90 -73.85 -23.12
CA GLY A 606 39.70 -75.28 -23.41
C GLY A 606 41.04 -76.02 -23.58
N PHE A 607 42.00 -75.42 -24.28
CA PHE A 607 43.35 -75.96 -24.41
C PHE A 607 44.12 -75.98 -23.09
N LEU A 608 44.02 -74.92 -22.26
CA LEU A 608 44.67 -74.87 -20.95
C LEU A 608 44.15 -75.95 -19.99
N ILE A 609 42.83 -76.16 -19.91
CA ILE A 609 42.26 -77.25 -19.10
C ILE A 609 42.71 -78.61 -19.65
N TRP A 610 42.68 -78.81 -20.98
CA TRP A 610 43.20 -80.03 -21.57
C TRP A 610 44.66 -80.28 -21.18
N LEU A 611 45.54 -79.27 -21.27
CA LEU A 611 46.95 -79.42 -20.90
C LEU A 611 47.14 -79.84 -19.43
N LEU A 612 46.33 -79.28 -18.53
CA LEU A 612 46.40 -79.53 -17.09
C LEU A 612 45.78 -80.87 -16.67
N GLU A 613 44.71 -81.32 -17.33
CA GLU A 613 43.99 -82.55 -17.00
C GLU A 613 44.48 -83.77 -17.79
N HIS A 614 45.00 -83.60 -19.02
CA HIS A 614 45.38 -84.70 -19.92
C HIS A 614 46.40 -85.68 -19.30
N ARG A 615 47.29 -85.18 -18.43
CA ARG A 615 48.28 -86.03 -17.76
C ARG A 615 47.68 -86.88 -16.62
N ILE A 616 46.61 -86.42 -15.99
CA ILE A 616 46.12 -86.96 -14.70
C ILE A 616 44.77 -87.68 -14.85
N ASN A 617 43.93 -87.26 -15.79
CA ASN A 617 42.55 -87.71 -15.93
C ASN A 617 42.37 -88.58 -17.17
N GLU A 618 41.75 -89.76 -17.02
CA GLU A 618 41.54 -90.70 -18.13
C GLU A 618 40.41 -90.24 -19.07
N ASP A 619 39.46 -89.44 -18.58
CA ASP A 619 38.34 -88.90 -19.38
C ASP A 619 38.82 -87.95 -20.50
N PHE A 620 40.02 -87.36 -20.37
CA PHE A 620 40.65 -86.48 -21.36
C PHE A 620 41.67 -87.21 -22.26
N ARG A 621 41.65 -88.55 -22.30
CA ARG A 621 42.52 -89.40 -23.13
C ARG A 621 41.73 -90.11 -24.23
N GLY A 622 42.35 -90.27 -25.40
CA GLY A 622 41.73 -90.90 -26.58
C GLY A 622 42.52 -90.63 -27.86
N PRO A 623 42.05 -91.08 -29.04
CA PRO A 623 42.67 -90.75 -30.32
C PRO A 623 42.70 -89.23 -30.56
N PRO A 624 43.64 -88.70 -31.37
CA PRO A 624 43.85 -87.24 -31.51
C PRO A 624 42.60 -86.45 -31.90
N SER A 625 41.71 -87.03 -32.71
CA SER A 625 40.43 -86.42 -33.09
C SER A 625 39.47 -86.26 -31.91
N HIS A 626 39.46 -87.20 -30.97
CA HIS A 626 38.63 -87.12 -29.76
C HIS A 626 39.15 -86.03 -28.82
N GLN A 627 40.46 -85.87 -28.68
CA GLN A 627 41.08 -84.84 -27.83
C GLN A 627 40.77 -83.42 -28.31
N VAL A 628 40.85 -83.18 -29.63
CA VAL A 628 40.49 -81.88 -30.22
C VAL A 628 39.00 -81.61 -30.04
N GLY A 629 38.14 -82.63 -30.25
CA GLY A 629 36.70 -82.51 -29.99
C GLY A 629 36.39 -82.14 -28.54
N MET A 630 37.13 -82.71 -27.59
CA MET A 630 36.99 -82.43 -26.16
C MET A 630 37.40 -81.00 -25.78
N ILE A 631 38.45 -80.44 -26.39
CA ILE A 631 38.84 -79.03 -26.18
C ILE A 631 37.69 -78.07 -26.55
N PHE A 632 37.08 -78.27 -27.73
CA PHE A 632 35.96 -77.43 -28.18
C PHE A 632 34.67 -77.71 -27.40
N TRP A 633 34.37 -78.98 -27.13
CA TRP A 633 33.18 -79.37 -26.36
C TRP A 633 33.23 -78.83 -24.93
N PHE A 634 34.36 -78.98 -24.26
CA PHE A 634 34.56 -78.48 -22.90
C PHE A 634 34.44 -76.94 -22.88
N ALA A 635 35.13 -76.23 -23.77
CA ALA A 635 35.03 -74.77 -23.88
C ALA A 635 33.58 -74.31 -24.10
N PHE A 636 32.84 -74.92 -25.02
CA PHE A 636 31.44 -74.56 -25.27
C PHE A 636 30.53 -74.91 -24.08
N SER A 637 30.77 -76.05 -23.42
CA SER A 637 30.00 -76.48 -22.24
C SER A 637 30.15 -75.50 -21.05
N THR A 638 31.32 -74.85 -20.90
CA THR A 638 31.53 -73.80 -19.87
C THR A 638 30.65 -72.58 -20.09
N MET A 639 30.34 -72.25 -21.36
CA MET A 639 29.53 -71.08 -21.71
C MET A 639 28.05 -71.27 -21.35
N VAL A 640 27.54 -72.50 -21.49
CA VAL A 640 26.11 -72.85 -21.29
C VAL A 640 25.89 -73.56 -19.94
N PHE A 641 26.91 -73.59 -19.07
CA PHE A 641 26.88 -74.27 -17.76
C PHE A 641 26.48 -75.77 -17.83
N ALA A 642 26.89 -76.47 -18.89
CA ALA A 642 26.50 -77.85 -19.19
C ALA A 642 27.63 -78.86 -18.93
N HIS A 643 28.21 -78.89 -17.72
CA HIS A 643 29.35 -79.75 -17.40
C HIS A 643 28.97 -81.20 -17.13
N LYS A 644 29.61 -82.12 -17.86
CA LYS A 644 29.44 -83.57 -17.69
C LYS A 644 30.65 -84.29 -17.08
N GLU A 645 31.84 -83.69 -17.13
CA GLU A 645 33.11 -84.31 -16.74
C GLU A 645 33.64 -83.82 -15.40
N LYS A 646 34.27 -84.71 -14.63
CA LYS A 646 34.85 -84.39 -13.32
C LYS A 646 36.30 -83.97 -13.47
N ILE A 647 36.60 -82.75 -13.03
CA ILE A 647 37.96 -82.17 -13.02
C ILE A 647 38.69 -82.64 -11.75
N ILE A 648 39.85 -83.28 -11.91
CA ILE A 648 40.60 -83.91 -10.80
C ILE A 648 41.71 -82.97 -10.28
N SER A 649 42.36 -82.19 -11.14
CA SER A 649 43.48 -81.30 -10.79
C SER A 649 43.03 -80.05 -10.02
N ASN A 650 43.64 -79.82 -8.86
CA ASN A 650 43.39 -78.62 -8.06
C ASN A 650 43.75 -77.33 -8.80
N LEU A 651 44.79 -77.36 -9.66
CA LEU A 651 45.19 -76.19 -10.46
C LEU A 651 44.19 -75.90 -11.59
N ALA A 652 43.66 -76.94 -12.25
CA ALA A 652 42.63 -76.79 -13.27
C ALA A 652 41.31 -76.27 -12.67
N ARG A 653 40.94 -76.70 -11.45
CA ARG A 653 39.79 -76.16 -10.71
C ARG A 653 39.94 -74.66 -10.43
N PHE A 654 41.13 -74.20 -10.05
CA PHE A 654 41.37 -72.78 -9.81
C PHE A 654 41.23 -71.94 -11.10
N VAL A 655 41.82 -72.40 -12.21
CA VAL A 655 41.68 -71.75 -13.52
C VAL A 655 40.21 -71.70 -13.97
N LEU A 656 39.46 -72.79 -13.75
CA LEU A 656 38.03 -72.87 -14.08
C LEU A 656 37.17 -71.90 -13.25
N ILE A 657 37.45 -71.74 -11.95
CA ILE A 657 36.74 -70.77 -11.09
C ILE A 657 36.92 -69.35 -11.62
N ILE A 658 38.15 -68.97 -11.98
CA ILE A 658 38.43 -67.66 -12.59
C ILE A 658 37.70 -67.53 -13.93
N TRP A 659 37.71 -68.58 -14.76
CA TRP A 659 37.02 -68.58 -16.04
C TRP A 659 35.50 -68.41 -15.92
N PHE A 660 34.87 -69.09 -14.96
CA PHE A 660 33.44 -68.90 -14.68
C PHE A 660 33.10 -67.46 -14.29
N LEU A 661 33.97 -66.80 -13.53
CA LEU A 661 33.77 -65.38 -13.22
C LEU A 661 33.82 -64.51 -14.47
N VAL A 662 34.74 -64.80 -15.41
CA VAL A 662 34.81 -64.10 -16.71
C VAL A 662 33.56 -64.35 -17.56
N VAL A 663 33.13 -65.60 -17.71
CA VAL A 663 31.92 -65.96 -18.48
C VAL A 663 30.66 -65.33 -17.87
N LEU A 664 30.57 -65.29 -16.54
CA LEU A 664 29.47 -64.62 -15.85
C LEU A 664 29.46 -63.11 -16.16
N VAL A 665 30.60 -62.43 -16.08
CA VAL A 665 30.69 -61.01 -16.42
C VAL A 665 30.32 -60.75 -17.89
N LEU A 666 30.77 -61.59 -18.82
CA LEU A 666 30.44 -61.47 -20.25
C LEU A 666 28.94 -61.65 -20.52
N THR A 667 28.32 -62.68 -19.95
CA THR A 667 26.88 -62.95 -20.13
C THR A 667 26.01 -61.86 -19.51
N GLN A 668 26.37 -61.36 -18.32
CA GLN A 668 25.68 -60.23 -17.69
C GLN A 668 25.82 -58.95 -18.51
N SER A 669 27.02 -58.65 -19.02
CA SER A 669 27.28 -57.45 -19.83
C SER A 669 26.54 -57.48 -21.17
N TYR A 670 26.47 -58.64 -21.81
CA TYR A 670 25.67 -58.84 -23.02
C TYR A 670 24.18 -58.59 -22.76
N THR A 671 23.65 -59.17 -21.68
CA THR A 671 22.22 -59.06 -21.33
C THR A 671 21.86 -57.61 -20.98
N ALA A 672 22.72 -56.91 -20.22
CA ALA A 672 22.54 -55.50 -19.90
C ALA A 672 22.54 -54.60 -21.15
N SER A 673 23.48 -54.84 -22.07
CA SER A 673 23.61 -54.06 -23.31
C SER A 673 22.43 -54.30 -24.26
N LEU A 674 22.00 -55.55 -24.42
CA LEU A 674 20.82 -55.89 -25.22
C LEU A 674 19.55 -55.28 -24.62
N THR A 675 19.38 -55.33 -23.31
CA THR A 675 18.22 -54.74 -22.61
C THR A 675 18.20 -53.23 -22.77
N SER A 676 19.34 -52.55 -22.59
CA SER A 676 19.46 -51.10 -22.84
C SER A 676 19.10 -50.72 -24.28
N MET A 677 19.53 -51.51 -25.25
CA MET A 677 19.20 -51.25 -26.66
C MET A 677 17.70 -51.43 -26.96
N LEU A 678 17.03 -52.38 -26.28
CA LEU A 678 15.59 -52.63 -26.44
C LEU A 678 14.71 -51.62 -25.67
N THR A 679 15.22 -51.00 -24.61
CA THR A 679 14.48 -49.99 -23.83
C THR A 679 14.64 -48.58 -24.39
N VAL A 680 15.74 -48.25 -25.07
CA VAL A 680 15.94 -46.94 -25.70
C VAL A 680 15.19 -46.89 -27.04
N GLN A 681 13.97 -46.35 -27.03
CA GLN A 681 13.32 -45.88 -28.26
C GLN A 681 14.15 -44.72 -28.85
N GLN A 682 14.88 -44.98 -29.93
CA GLN A 682 15.66 -43.94 -30.61
C GLN A 682 14.73 -43.05 -31.46
N LEU A 683 14.30 -41.91 -30.90
CA LEU A 683 13.69 -40.81 -31.65
C LEU A 683 14.79 -40.00 -32.35
N GLN A 684 15.45 -40.58 -33.35
CA GLN A 684 16.48 -39.86 -34.11
C GLN A 684 15.81 -38.88 -35.09
N PRO A 685 16.14 -37.58 -35.07
CA PRO A 685 15.66 -36.62 -36.07
C PRO A 685 16.19 -36.99 -37.46
N THR A 686 15.36 -36.77 -38.50
CA THR A 686 15.79 -36.98 -39.89
C THR A 686 16.88 -36.00 -40.30
N ILE A 687 16.81 -34.77 -39.78
CA ILE A 687 17.74 -33.67 -40.06
C ILE A 687 18.17 -33.06 -38.73
N THR A 688 19.48 -32.99 -38.50
CA THR A 688 20.06 -32.46 -37.24
C THR A 688 20.61 -31.05 -37.38
N ASP A 689 20.92 -30.60 -38.59
CA ASP A 689 21.59 -29.33 -38.84
C ASP A 689 20.90 -28.55 -39.97
N ILE A 690 20.72 -27.25 -39.74
CA ILE A 690 20.13 -26.29 -40.68
C ILE A 690 20.97 -26.19 -41.95
N ASN A 691 22.30 -26.36 -41.85
CA ASN A 691 23.19 -26.34 -43.02
C ASN A 691 22.83 -27.44 -44.03
N GLN A 692 22.27 -28.57 -43.57
CA GLN A 692 21.79 -29.62 -44.46
C GLN A 692 20.56 -29.17 -45.26
N LEU A 693 19.64 -28.42 -44.64
CA LEU A 693 18.48 -27.84 -45.33
C LEU A 693 18.91 -26.86 -46.42
N LEU A 694 19.87 -25.98 -46.10
CA LEU A 694 20.41 -25.00 -47.06
C LEU A 694 21.12 -25.67 -48.23
N LYS A 695 21.97 -26.67 -47.94
CA LYS A 695 22.72 -27.41 -48.96
C LYS A 695 21.81 -28.23 -49.88
N ASN A 696 20.79 -28.88 -49.31
CA ASN A 696 19.86 -29.72 -50.05
C ASN A 696 18.71 -28.94 -50.70
N LYS A 697 18.63 -27.61 -50.44
CA LYS A 697 17.62 -26.72 -51.02
C LYS A 697 16.18 -27.16 -50.70
N GLU A 698 15.96 -27.62 -49.48
CA GLU A 698 14.67 -28.12 -49.01
C GLU A 698 13.65 -26.99 -48.76
N TYR A 699 12.35 -27.32 -48.86
CA TYR A 699 11.26 -26.42 -48.46
C TYR A 699 11.06 -26.42 -46.94
N VAL A 700 10.81 -25.23 -46.38
CA VAL A 700 10.72 -25.01 -44.94
C VAL A 700 9.43 -24.27 -44.57
N GLY A 701 8.78 -24.72 -43.51
CA GLY A 701 7.54 -24.14 -42.98
C GLY A 701 7.77 -23.06 -41.92
N TYR A 702 6.90 -22.05 -41.88
CA TYR A 702 6.81 -21.07 -40.78
C TYR A 702 5.36 -20.61 -40.54
N LEU A 703 5.06 -20.18 -39.32
CA LEU A 703 3.73 -19.72 -38.92
C LEU A 703 3.38 -18.36 -39.53
N GLN A 704 2.16 -18.20 -40.06
CA GLN A 704 1.67 -16.95 -40.64
C GLN A 704 1.72 -15.79 -39.62
N GLY A 705 2.27 -14.64 -40.04
CA GLY A 705 2.36 -13.44 -39.21
C GLY A 705 3.47 -13.47 -38.15
N SER A 706 4.25 -14.56 -38.09
CA SER A 706 5.40 -14.69 -37.18
C SER A 706 6.63 -13.94 -37.68
N PHE A 707 7.46 -13.46 -36.75
CA PHE A 707 8.77 -12.88 -37.05
C PHE A 707 9.77 -13.93 -37.58
N VAL A 708 9.44 -15.22 -37.48
CA VAL A 708 10.28 -16.33 -37.98
C VAL A 708 10.54 -16.19 -39.48
N TYR A 709 9.64 -15.59 -40.26
CA TYR A 709 9.88 -15.29 -41.67
C TYR A 709 11.13 -14.41 -41.88
N ASP A 710 11.21 -13.29 -41.17
CA ASP A 710 12.35 -12.36 -41.24
C ASP A 710 13.62 -12.99 -40.64
N LEU A 711 13.48 -13.92 -39.70
CA LEU A 711 14.59 -14.70 -39.16
C LEU A 711 15.15 -15.66 -40.23
N LEU A 712 14.29 -16.43 -40.91
CA LEU A 712 14.69 -17.38 -41.95
C LEU A 712 15.38 -16.68 -43.12
N LYS A 713 14.92 -15.48 -43.51
CA LYS A 713 15.62 -14.64 -44.49
C LYS A 713 17.03 -14.27 -44.04
N ARG A 714 17.20 -13.86 -42.78
CA ARG A 714 18.51 -13.55 -42.20
C ARG A 714 19.43 -14.77 -42.11
N MET A 715 18.85 -15.98 -42.10
CA MET A 715 19.57 -17.25 -42.14
C MET A 715 19.88 -17.74 -43.57
N ASN A 716 19.70 -16.89 -44.60
CA ASN A 716 19.98 -17.17 -46.01
C ASN A 716 19.09 -18.24 -46.66
N PHE A 717 17.85 -18.42 -46.19
CA PHE A 717 16.86 -19.21 -46.92
C PHE A 717 16.26 -18.44 -48.10
N ASP A 718 16.10 -19.12 -49.24
CA ASP A 718 15.44 -18.55 -50.43
C ASP A 718 13.93 -18.34 -50.17
N GLU A 719 13.41 -17.13 -50.44
CA GLU A 719 11.99 -16.80 -50.17
C GLU A 719 11.00 -17.74 -50.88
N SER A 720 11.35 -18.18 -52.09
CA SER A 720 10.53 -19.11 -52.88
C SER A 720 10.35 -20.50 -52.23
N ARG A 721 11.14 -20.82 -51.20
CA ARG A 721 11.11 -22.11 -50.50
C ARG A 721 10.52 -22.04 -49.10
N LEU A 722 10.06 -20.86 -48.69
CA LEU A 722 9.41 -20.65 -47.41
C LEU A 722 7.90 -20.81 -47.58
N LEU A 723 7.34 -21.87 -46.99
CA LEU A 723 5.91 -22.15 -47.01
C LEU A 723 5.28 -21.68 -45.70
N GLN A 724 4.19 -20.91 -45.83
CA GLN A 724 3.42 -20.44 -44.68
C GLN A 724 2.38 -21.49 -44.27
N TYR A 725 2.18 -21.68 -42.97
CA TYR A 725 1.05 -22.44 -42.42
C TYR A 725 0.28 -21.61 -41.39
N LYS A 726 -0.97 -21.98 -41.15
CA LYS A 726 -1.85 -21.28 -40.19
C LYS A 726 -2.10 -22.07 -38.91
N SER A 727 -2.29 -23.39 -39.01
CA SER A 727 -2.65 -24.23 -37.86
C SER A 727 -1.72 -25.43 -37.70
N LEU A 728 -1.89 -26.13 -36.58
CA LEU A 728 -1.19 -27.38 -36.28
C LEU A 728 -1.48 -28.47 -37.32
N GLU A 729 -2.72 -28.53 -37.83
CA GLU A 729 -3.16 -29.50 -38.84
C GLU A 729 -2.57 -29.18 -40.21
N ASP A 730 -2.54 -27.90 -40.58
CA ASP A 730 -1.93 -27.42 -41.82
C ASP A 730 -0.42 -27.75 -41.85
N CYS A 731 0.26 -27.59 -40.71
CA CYS A 731 1.65 -27.99 -40.56
C CYS A 731 1.87 -29.52 -40.71
N ASP A 732 1.04 -30.37 -40.08
CA ASP A 732 1.10 -31.83 -40.26
C ASP A 732 0.82 -32.26 -41.71
N GLU A 733 -0.09 -31.56 -42.42
CA GLU A 733 -0.38 -31.80 -43.82
C GLU A 733 0.83 -31.46 -44.73
N LEU A 734 1.49 -30.32 -44.48
CA LEU A 734 2.70 -29.93 -45.21
C LEU A 734 3.85 -30.92 -44.97
N PHE A 735 4.03 -31.40 -43.75
CA PHE A 735 5.01 -32.45 -43.46
C PHE A 735 4.68 -33.76 -44.17
N SER A 736 3.39 -34.14 -44.23
CA SER A 736 2.94 -35.37 -44.88
C SER A 736 3.16 -35.38 -46.40
N LYS A 737 3.11 -34.21 -47.05
CA LYS A 737 3.43 -34.05 -48.49
C LYS A 737 4.93 -34.21 -48.76
N GLY A 738 5.77 -33.73 -47.85
CA GLY A 738 7.22 -33.71 -47.98
C GLY A 738 7.74 -32.72 -49.03
N SER A 739 8.98 -32.28 -48.86
CA SER A 739 9.62 -31.24 -49.70
C SER A 739 9.59 -31.53 -51.21
N GLY A 740 9.69 -32.80 -51.61
CA GLY A 740 9.65 -33.21 -53.02
C GLY A 740 8.29 -33.08 -53.70
N ASN A 741 7.18 -33.03 -52.96
CA ASN A 741 5.81 -32.94 -53.51
C ASN A 741 5.09 -31.65 -53.11
N GLY A 742 5.84 -30.55 -52.90
CA GLY A 742 5.29 -29.25 -52.52
C GLY A 742 4.89 -29.12 -51.04
N GLY A 743 5.41 -30.01 -50.18
CA GLY A 743 5.35 -29.90 -48.73
C GLY A 743 6.63 -29.34 -48.12
N ILE A 744 6.89 -29.64 -46.85
CA ILE A 744 8.08 -29.16 -46.11
C ILE A 744 8.95 -30.32 -45.60
N ALA A 745 10.26 -30.09 -45.47
CA ALA A 745 11.19 -31.00 -44.80
C ALA A 745 11.35 -30.68 -43.30
N ALA A 746 11.21 -29.41 -42.95
CA ALA A 746 11.32 -28.90 -41.59
C ALA A 746 10.37 -27.71 -41.39
N ALA A 747 9.95 -27.47 -40.14
CA ALA A 747 9.23 -26.26 -39.75
C ALA A 747 10.00 -25.54 -38.66
N PHE A 748 10.04 -24.21 -38.70
CA PHE A 748 10.61 -23.39 -37.64
C PHE A 748 9.50 -22.65 -36.93
N ASP A 749 9.46 -22.79 -35.61
CA ASP A 749 8.47 -22.12 -34.80
C ASP A 749 9.03 -21.84 -33.40
N GLU A 750 8.34 -20.96 -32.68
CA GLU A 750 8.69 -20.65 -31.30
C GLU A 750 8.49 -21.87 -30.40
N MET A 751 9.29 -21.96 -29.33
CA MET A 751 9.31 -23.13 -28.46
C MET A 751 7.94 -23.50 -27.86
N PRO A 752 7.10 -22.55 -27.41
CA PRO A 752 5.76 -22.85 -26.92
C PRO A 752 4.87 -23.54 -27.97
N TYR A 753 4.93 -23.08 -29.23
CA TYR A 753 4.16 -23.65 -30.34
C TYR A 753 4.70 -25.03 -30.75
N THR A 754 6.02 -25.17 -30.79
CA THR A 754 6.68 -26.44 -31.09
C THR A 754 6.31 -27.50 -30.05
N LYS A 755 6.32 -27.16 -28.76
CA LYS A 755 5.92 -28.09 -27.69
C LYS A 755 4.46 -28.51 -27.82
N LEU A 756 3.56 -27.59 -28.17
CA LEU A 756 2.15 -27.92 -28.41
C LEU A 756 1.99 -28.86 -29.62
N PHE A 757 2.69 -28.60 -30.71
CA PHE A 757 2.69 -29.46 -31.89
C PHE A 757 3.21 -30.86 -31.58
N LEU A 758 4.33 -30.97 -30.86
CA LEU A 758 4.89 -32.25 -30.44
C LEU A 758 4.00 -32.98 -29.44
N ALA A 759 3.27 -32.28 -28.56
CA ALA A 759 2.31 -32.92 -27.65
C ALA A 759 1.19 -33.63 -28.43
N LYS A 760 0.77 -33.08 -29.58
CA LYS A 760 -0.26 -33.66 -30.45
C LYS A 760 0.29 -34.76 -31.37
N TYR A 761 1.51 -34.62 -31.88
CA TYR A 761 2.11 -35.50 -32.90
C TYR A 761 3.43 -36.15 -32.47
N CYS A 762 3.57 -36.49 -31.19
CA CYS A 762 4.81 -36.99 -30.57
C CYS A 762 5.41 -38.25 -31.21
N SER A 763 4.58 -39.05 -31.90
CA SER A 763 5.00 -40.29 -32.55
C SER A 763 5.56 -40.09 -33.96
N LYS A 764 5.32 -38.93 -34.58
CA LYS A 764 5.72 -38.62 -35.96
C LYS A 764 6.91 -37.66 -36.05
N TYR A 765 7.00 -36.71 -35.14
CA TYR A 765 7.96 -35.61 -35.21
C TYR A 765 8.78 -35.49 -33.92
N THR A 766 9.95 -34.87 -34.05
CA THR A 766 10.82 -34.51 -32.94
C THR A 766 11.37 -33.10 -33.16
N MET A 767 11.80 -32.45 -32.08
CA MET A 767 12.48 -31.16 -32.14
C MET A 767 13.99 -31.32 -32.13
N VAL A 768 14.67 -30.45 -32.87
CA VAL A 768 16.10 -30.19 -32.72
C VAL A 768 16.25 -28.95 -31.83
N GLU A 769 17.29 -28.94 -30.99
CA GLU A 769 17.57 -27.87 -30.02
C GLU A 769 17.54 -26.46 -30.63
N PRO A 770 17.28 -25.41 -29.82
CA PRO A 770 16.96 -24.07 -30.31
C PRO A 770 18.01 -23.55 -31.28
N THR A 771 17.55 -23.26 -32.49
CA THR A 771 18.37 -22.73 -33.58
C THR A 771 18.71 -21.25 -33.38
N TYR A 772 17.83 -20.53 -32.69
CA TYR A 772 17.98 -19.11 -32.43
C TYR A 772 17.38 -18.75 -31.07
N LYS A 773 18.11 -17.93 -30.30
CA LYS A 773 17.69 -17.51 -28.95
C LYS A 773 16.95 -16.17 -29.05
N THR A 774 15.63 -16.21 -29.02
CA THR A 774 14.77 -15.05 -28.69
C THR A 774 14.42 -15.09 -27.22
N ASP A 775 13.93 -13.98 -26.67
CA ASP A 775 13.24 -13.98 -25.39
C ASP A 775 11.79 -14.43 -25.58
N GLY A 776 11.12 -14.88 -24.51
CA GLY A 776 9.78 -15.47 -24.56
C GLY A 776 8.65 -14.46 -24.79
N PHE A 777 7.41 -14.90 -24.55
CA PHE A 777 6.24 -14.04 -24.60
C PHE A 777 6.23 -13.06 -23.43
N ALA A 778 5.88 -11.81 -23.70
CA ALA A 778 5.76 -10.75 -22.70
C ALA A 778 4.62 -9.79 -23.04
N PHE A 779 4.17 -9.04 -22.03
CA PHE A 779 3.21 -7.95 -22.23
C PHE A 779 3.94 -6.70 -22.70
N VAL A 780 3.28 -5.94 -23.57
CA VAL A 780 3.81 -4.72 -24.18
C VAL A 780 3.22 -3.51 -23.48
N CYS A 781 4.08 -2.58 -23.08
CA CYS A 781 3.68 -1.32 -22.46
C CYS A 781 4.21 -0.13 -23.27
N ASN A 782 3.44 0.96 -23.30
CA ASN A 782 3.93 2.22 -23.83
C ASN A 782 4.99 2.81 -22.87
N PRO A 783 6.15 3.31 -23.33
CA PRO A 783 7.20 3.86 -22.45
C PRO A 783 6.75 5.06 -21.60
N SER A 784 5.72 5.78 -22.04
CA SER A 784 5.11 6.87 -21.27
C SER A 784 4.14 6.39 -20.18
N PHE A 785 3.86 5.08 -20.14
CA PHE A 785 2.91 4.43 -19.25
C PHE A 785 3.66 3.68 -18.13
N SER A 786 3.88 4.34 -16.99
CA SER A 786 4.39 3.68 -15.79
C SER A 786 3.23 3.05 -15.01
N LEU A 787 3.16 1.72 -15.01
CA LEU A 787 2.23 0.95 -14.17
C LEU A 787 2.48 1.13 -12.68
#